data_AF-A0AAU6Z642-F1
#
_entry.id   AF-A0AAU6Z642-F1
#
_cell.length_a   1.000
_cell.length_b   1.000
_cell.length_c   1.000
_cell.angle_alpha   90.00
_cell.angle_beta   90.00
_cell.angle_gamma   90.00
#
_symmetry.space_group_name_H-M   'P 1'
#
loop_
_entity.id
_entity.type
_entity.pdbx_description
1 polymer ?
#
loop_
_entity_poly.entity_id
_entity_poly.type
_entity_poly.pdbx_seq_one_letter_code
_entity_poly.pdbx_strand_id
1 'polypeptide(L)'
;MPELNRRRFLQIAGGTAGSFALSTSIDRAAAIPATRSSGTIKDVEHIVVLMQENRSFDHYFGSLKGVRGFGDPRPVTLPGGKSVWHQSDGTKDVLPYHPDADDLGMQFIAGLDHDWAGGHKAWNQGKYDQWIPAKSAGTMAHLTRQDIPFHYALADKFTVCDAYHCSFLGATDPNRYYMWTGHTGNDGKGGGPVLGNDEAGYDWTTYPERLEQAGVSWKIYQDIGDGLDAAGQWGWIDDAYRGNYGDNALLYFNKYRNAEPGNPLFDKARTGTNAKNGDGYFDILKTDVKAGKLPQISWIAAPEAFSEHPNWPANYGAWYISQVLDALTSNPEVWSKTALFIAYDENDGYFDHIVPPYPPSSAAQGASTVDVALDQFPGDSSHTAGPCGLGQRVPMLVVSPWSTGGFVCSEVFDHTSIIRFMEQRFGVAEPNISPWRRAICGDLTSAFDFGLRSTSPVALPDTDGYEPPDSERHPDYVPVPPANPVLPKQEAGSRPSRPLPYAPLVDGAATPSTGRFTLTFSGGEAAGACFSVTSANRTDGPWTYTAEAGKQLSDTWNTAYSKDAYDLSVFGPNGFLRTFKGPGTAAGPEVTARHNAKSGRVELTMTNAGGGDCRLTITNAYGGKSETYKVRMGGRVAYVVDLRSSKRWYDLSVVSDKDDTFLRRFAGHVENGTPGVSDPAIITA
;
A
#
# COMPACT_ATOMS: atom_id res chain seq x y z
N MET A 1 12.07 28.17 -36.10
CA MET A 1 10.63 28.54 -36.23
C MET A 1 9.92 28.02 -34.99
N PRO A 2 9.52 28.88 -34.03
CA PRO A 2 8.91 28.43 -32.76
C PRO A 2 7.38 28.61 -32.68
N GLU A 3 6.74 29.31 -33.62
CA GLU A 3 5.36 29.79 -33.46
C GLU A 3 4.26 28.70 -33.57
N LEU A 4 4.59 27.47 -33.95
CA LEU A 4 3.62 26.40 -34.18
C LEU A 4 3.13 25.70 -32.89
N ASN A 5 3.93 25.65 -31.81
CA ASN A 5 3.51 24.98 -30.57
C ASN A 5 2.47 25.79 -29.78
N ARG A 6 2.65 27.13 -29.69
CA ARG A 6 1.78 28.00 -28.89
C ARG A 6 0.32 27.98 -29.34
N ARG A 7 0.09 27.77 -30.64
CA ARG A 7 -1.26 27.72 -31.24
C ARG A 7 -1.97 26.39 -30.98
N ARG A 8 -1.21 25.30 -30.78
CA ARG A 8 -1.72 23.97 -30.44
C ARG A 8 -2.06 23.87 -28.95
N PHE A 9 -1.22 24.44 -28.09
CA PHE A 9 -1.54 24.58 -26.66
C PHE A 9 -2.85 25.35 -26.45
N LEU A 10 -3.04 26.51 -27.09
CA LEU A 10 -4.31 27.28 -27.03
C LEU A 10 -5.52 26.61 -27.71
N GLN A 11 -5.33 25.47 -28.37
CA GLN A 11 -6.43 24.62 -28.89
C GLN A 11 -6.75 23.45 -27.95
N ILE A 12 -5.78 23.01 -27.13
CA ILE A 12 -5.94 21.99 -26.09
C ILE A 12 -6.47 22.63 -24.79
N ALA A 13 -5.82 23.71 -24.35
CA ALA A 13 -6.24 24.59 -23.26
C ALA A 13 -7.22 25.64 -23.78
N GLY A 14 -8.51 25.28 -23.81
CA GLY A 14 -9.60 26.21 -24.09
C GLY A 14 -9.63 27.32 -23.02
N GLY A 15 -9.22 28.53 -23.42
CA GLY A 15 -8.95 29.62 -22.48
C GLY A 15 -10.13 30.00 -21.58
N THR A 16 -9.79 30.36 -20.33
CA THR A 16 -10.66 31.03 -19.35
C THR A 16 -11.86 30.23 -18.82
N ALA A 17 -11.74 28.91 -18.69
CA ALA A 17 -12.74 28.06 -18.01
C ALA A 17 -12.19 26.90 -17.14
N GLY A 18 -10.86 26.75 -16.99
CA GLY A 18 -10.25 25.60 -16.29
C GLY A 18 -10.39 25.61 -14.76
N SER A 19 -10.52 26.79 -14.16
CA SER A 19 -10.57 27.04 -12.71
C SER A 19 -11.68 26.26 -11.99
N PHE A 20 -12.91 26.35 -12.50
CA PHE A 20 -14.08 25.63 -11.97
C PHE A 20 -14.15 24.15 -12.41
N ALA A 21 -13.25 23.66 -13.27
CA ALA A 21 -13.39 22.32 -13.89
C ALA A 21 -12.82 21.17 -13.03
N LEU A 22 -11.74 21.42 -12.27
CA LEU A 22 -11.01 20.35 -11.58
C LEU A 22 -11.73 19.87 -10.31
N SER A 23 -12.14 20.79 -9.43
CA SER A 23 -12.97 20.47 -8.26
C SER A 23 -14.32 19.86 -8.66
N THR A 24 -14.91 20.31 -9.78
CA THR A 24 -16.15 19.72 -10.31
C THR A 24 -15.96 18.32 -10.91
N SER A 25 -14.76 17.89 -11.30
CA SER A 25 -14.51 16.51 -11.76
C SER A 25 -14.75 15.48 -10.63
N ILE A 26 -14.17 15.73 -9.45
CA ILE A 26 -14.32 14.92 -8.23
C ILE A 26 -15.77 14.95 -7.74
N ASP A 27 -16.39 16.13 -7.69
CA ASP A 27 -17.78 16.27 -7.24
C ASP A 27 -18.78 15.62 -8.20
N ARG A 28 -18.59 15.72 -9.51
CA ARG A 28 -19.42 15.03 -10.50
C ARG A 28 -19.25 13.51 -10.41
N ALA A 29 -18.02 13.02 -10.22
CA ALA A 29 -17.75 11.60 -9.99
C ALA A 29 -18.45 11.07 -8.72
N ALA A 30 -18.43 11.84 -7.62
CA ALA A 30 -19.05 11.45 -6.35
C ALA A 30 -20.59 11.64 -6.33
N ALA A 31 -21.13 12.52 -7.16
CA ALA A 31 -22.57 12.81 -7.22
C ALA A 31 -23.37 11.80 -8.07
N ILE A 32 -22.74 11.12 -9.02
CA ILE A 32 -23.40 10.08 -9.83
C ILE A 32 -23.53 8.80 -9.00
N PRO A 33 -24.75 8.29 -8.73
CA PRO A 33 -24.95 7.09 -7.93
C PRO A 33 -24.59 5.83 -8.73
N ALA A 34 -24.18 4.78 -8.02
CA ALA A 34 -23.92 3.49 -8.62
C ALA A 34 -25.19 2.85 -9.20
N THR A 35 -25.08 2.18 -10.36
CA THR A 35 -26.08 1.22 -10.85
C THR A 35 -26.09 0.00 -9.93
N ARG A 36 -27.28 -0.54 -9.62
CA ARG A 36 -27.44 -1.70 -8.72
C ARG A 36 -28.44 -2.71 -9.27
N SER A 37 -27.94 -3.69 -9.99
CA SER A 37 -28.74 -4.85 -10.41
C SER A 37 -28.69 -5.96 -9.35
N SER A 38 -27.57 -6.12 -8.63
CA SER A 38 -27.35 -7.17 -7.62
C SER A 38 -26.99 -6.67 -6.22
N GLY A 39 -26.44 -5.46 -6.07
CA GLY A 39 -25.83 -5.00 -4.83
C GLY A 39 -24.52 -5.72 -4.50
N THR A 40 -23.80 -6.19 -5.52
CA THR A 40 -22.53 -6.93 -5.38
C THR A 40 -21.51 -6.43 -6.42
N ILE A 41 -20.26 -6.93 -6.35
CA ILE A 41 -19.22 -6.66 -7.35
C ILE A 41 -19.70 -6.86 -8.80
N LYS A 42 -20.68 -7.73 -9.06
CA LYS A 42 -21.20 -7.98 -10.41
C LYS A 42 -21.84 -6.75 -11.07
N ASP A 43 -22.20 -5.72 -10.31
CA ASP A 43 -22.70 -4.44 -10.84
C ASP A 43 -21.61 -3.55 -11.47
N VAL A 44 -20.31 -3.81 -11.18
CA VAL A 44 -19.17 -3.15 -11.86
C VAL A 44 -19.12 -3.66 -13.31
N GLU A 45 -19.39 -2.87 -14.34
CA GLU A 45 -19.20 -3.33 -15.73
C GLU A 45 -17.81 -2.98 -16.27
N HIS A 46 -17.16 -1.94 -15.72
CA HIS A 46 -15.87 -1.43 -16.17
C HIS A 46 -14.89 -1.26 -15.01
N ILE A 47 -13.67 -1.78 -15.17
CA ILE A 47 -12.53 -1.54 -14.28
C ILE A 47 -11.51 -0.73 -15.07
N VAL A 48 -11.13 0.44 -14.56
CA VAL A 48 -10.13 1.33 -15.16
C VAL A 48 -8.96 1.43 -14.21
N VAL A 49 -7.74 1.29 -14.72
CA VAL A 49 -6.51 1.36 -13.93
C VAL A 49 -5.61 2.44 -14.51
N LEU A 50 -5.23 3.41 -13.67
CA LEU A 50 -4.17 4.38 -13.93
C LEU A 50 -3.09 4.13 -12.87
N MET A 51 -1.91 3.71 -13.32
CA MET A 51 -0.73 3.53 -12.49
C MET A 51 0.23 4.67 -12.80
N GLN A 52 0.45 5.52 -11.80
CA GLN A 52 1.38 6.64 -11.81
C GLN A 52 2.77 6.21 -11.33
N GLU A 53 3.74 7.09 -11.53
CA GLU A 53 5.13 7.00 -11.11
C GLU A 53 5.39 7.90 -9.88
N ASN A 54 6.57 7.79 -9.29
CA ASN A 54 6.69 6.88 -8.16
C ASN A 54 6.69 7.64 -6.82
N ARG A 55 5.91 7.17 -5.84
CA ARG A 55 5.65 7.88 -4.57
C ARG A 55 5.36 6.91 -3.43
N SER A 56 6.01 7.12 -2.28
CA SER A 56 5.65 6.39 -1.06
C SER A 56 4.31 6.88 -0.49
N PHE A 57 3.62 6.02 0.25
CA PHE A 57 2.38 6.40 0.91
C PHE A 57 2.60 7.52 1.94
N ASP A 58 3.62 7.42 2.80
CA ASP A 58 3.91 8.49 3.77
C ASP A 58 4.32 9.81 3.10
N HIS A 59 5.02 9.76 1.97
CA HIS A 59 5.45 10.96 1.24
C HIS A 59 4.25 11.78 0.74
N TYR A 60 3.16 11.16 0.26
CA TYR A 60 1.94 11.89 -0.08
C TYR A 60 0.98 12.04 1.11
N PHE A 61 0.63 10.94 1.77
CA PHE A 61 -0.50 10.85 2.69
C PHE A 61 -0.11 10.61 4.16
N GLY A 62 1.17 10.61 4.52
CA GLY A 62 1.61 10.47 5.91
C GLY A 62 1.02 11.53 6.86
N SER A 63 0.72 12.73 6.34
CA SER A 63 0.09 13.83 7.07
C SER A 63 -1.45 13.79 7.05
N LEU A 64 -2.09 12.95 6.24
CA LEU A 64 -3.54 12.94 6.04
C LEU A 64 -4.31 12.42 7.28
N LYS A 65 -5.43 13.04 7.66
CA LYS A 65 -6.19 12.62 8.86
C LYS A 65 -6.67 11.17 8.76
N GLY A 66 -6.53 10.42 9.85
CA GLY A 66 -7.13 9.08 9.99
C GLY A 66 -6.61 8.01 9.03
N VAL A 67 -5.40 8.16 8.47
CA VAL A 67 -4.63 7.04 7.90
C VAL A 67 -3.49 6.67 8.84
N ARG A 68 -2.96 5.46 8.74
CA ARG A 68 -1.71 5.09 9.42
C ARG A 68 -0.54 5.84 8.76
N GLY A 69 -0.18 7.00 9.34
CA GLY A 69 0.84 7.92 8.85
C GLY A 69 1.77 8.39 9.97
N PHE A 70 2.21 9.65 9.96
CA PHE A 70 3.18 10.19 10.94
C PHE A 70 2.75 10.10 12.41
N GLY A 71 1.45 10.03 12.67
CA GLY A 71 0.86 9.81 13.98
C GLY A 71 0.59 8.35 14.35
N ASP A 72 1.10 7.33 13.62
CA ASP A 72 0.93 5.92 14.02
C ASP A 72 1.35 5.74 15.50
N PRO A 73 0.46 5.29 16.40
CA PRO A 73 0.77 5.06 17.80
C PRO A 73 1.68 3.84 18.03
N ARG A 74 1.92 3.02 17.00
CA ARG A 74 2.63 1.73 17.09
C ARG A 74 3.67 1.54 15.96
N PRO A 75 4.61 2.49 15.75
CA PRO A 75 5.69 2.34 14.79
C PRO A 75 6.66 1.25 15.26
N VAL A 76 7.36 0.62 14.32
CA VAL A 76 8.40 -0.37 14.65
C VAL A 76 9.55 0.31 15.41
N THR A 77 10.08 -0.37 16.42
CA THR A 77 11.30 0.04 17.14
C THR A 77 12.51 -0.57 16.43
N LEU A 78 13.45 0.27 16.02
CA LEU A 78 14.72 -0.12 15.39
C LEU A 78 15.66 -0.78 16.40
N PRO A 79 16.71 -1.51 15.97
CA PRO A 79 17.70 -2.10 16.87
C PRO A 79 18.37 -1.11 17.85
N GLY A 80 18.45 0.18 17.48
CA GLY A 80 18.94 1.26 18.35
C GLY A 80 17.95 1.75 19.42
N GLY A 81 16.77 1.14 19.56
CA GLY A 81 15.75 1.48 20.56
C GLY A 81 14.88 2.70 20.23
N LYS A 82 15.16 3.40 19.12
CA LYS A 82 14.34 4.50 18.59
C LYS A 82 13.22 3.96 17.68
N SER A 83 12.18 4.75 17.44
CA SER A 83 11.18 4.43 16.41
C SER A 83 11.77 4.51 15.00
N VAL A 84 11.18 3.78 14.06
CA VAL A 84 11.52 3.74 12.62
C VAL A 84 11.71 5.11 11.96
N TRP A 85 11.03 6.14 12.48
CA TRP A 85 11.19 7.54 12.10
C TRP A 85 12.62 8.09 12.21
N HIS A 86 13.49 7.51 13.04
CA HIS A 86 14.85 8.01 13.29
C HIS A 86 15.86 7.27 12.40
N GLN A 87 16.06 7.75 11.18
CA GLN A 87 17.03 7.19 10.23
C GLN A 87 18.35 7.95 10.33
N SER A 88 19.49 7.26 10.36
CA SER A 88 20.80 7.90 10.61
C SER A 88 21.51 8.29 9.31
N ASP A 89 22.02 9.53 9.24
CA ASP A 89 22.93 9.99 8.18
C ASP A 89 24.41 9.63 8.44
N GLY A 90 24.68 8.93 9.55
CA GLY A 90 26.02 8.60 10.04
C GLY A 90 26.57 9.62 11.05
N THR A 91 25.95 10.79 11.19
CA THR A 91 26.32 11.85 12.14
C THR A 91 25.18 12.20 13.12
N LYS A 92 23.93 12.17 12.65
CA LYS A 92 22.71 12.43 13.41
C LYS A 92 21.54 11.60 12.87
N ASP A 93 20.41 11.62 13.60
CA ASP A 93 19.14 11.18 13.04
C ASP A 93 18.56 12.28 12.12
N VAL A 94 17.91 11.85 11.05
CA VAL A 94 16.96 12.63 10.26
C VAL A 94 15.60 11.96 10.40
N LEU A 95 14.58 12.76 10.71
CA LEU A 95 13.18 12.35 10.75
C LEU A 95 12.49 12.80 9.45
N PRO A 96 11.28 12.30 9.12
CA PRO A 96 10.52 12.86 8.02
C PRO A 96 10.35 14.37 8.15
N TYR A 97 10.41 15.10 7.04
CA TYR A 97 10.31 16.56 7.02
C TYR A 97 9.58 17.07 5.77
N HIS A 98 8.92 18.22 5.90
CA HIS A 98 8.42 18.99 4.77
C HIS A 98 9.56 19.91 4.28
N PRO A 99 9.95 19.88 3.00
CA PRO A 99 10.93 20.79 2.42
C PRO A 99 10.44 22.26 2.38
N ASP A 100 11.32 23.21 2.69
CA ASP A 100 11.02 24.66 2.79
C ASP A 100 10.78 25.38 1.43
N ALA A 101 10.18 24.71 0.43
CA ALA A 101 9.90 25.31 -0.87
C ALA A 101 8.55 26.06 -0.89
N ASP A 102 8.56 27.30 -1.37
CA ASP A 102 7.33 28.03 -1.72
C ASP A 102 6.69 27.35 -2.94
N ASP A 103 5.60 26.61 -2.70
CA ASP A 103 4.91 25.72 -3.66
C ASP A 103 5.70 24.46 -4.04
N LEU A 104 5.80 23.53 -3.08
CA LEU A 104 6.49 22.25 -3.25
C LEU A 104 5.78 21.30 -4.24
N GLY A 105 4.45 21.43 -4.40
CA GLY A 105 3.67 20.61 -5.34
C GLY A 105 4.01 20.90 -6.81
N MET A 106 4.50 22.11 -7.09
CA MET A 106 5.00 22.58 -8.39
C MET A 106 6.48 22.24 -8.65
N GLN A 107 7.20 21.59 -7.73
CA GLN A 107 8.64 21.32 -7.88
C GLN A 107 8.93 20.02 -8.63
N PHE A 108 10.02 20.03 -9.40
CA PHE A 108 10.60 18.88 -10.09
C PHE A 108 11.49 18.14 -9.10
N ILE A 109 10.92 17.41 -8.12
CA ILE A 109 11.70 16.87 -7.00
C ILE A 109 12.67 15.78 -7.50
N ALA A 110 13.95 15.87 -7.13
CA ALA A 110 14.96 14.93 -7.60
C ALA A 110 14.63 13.48 -7.21
N GLY A 111 14.63 12.58 -8.20
CA GLY A 111 14.44 11.15 -7.99
C GLY A 111 15.54 10.53 -7.13
N LEU A 112 15.23 9.43 -6.47
CA LEU A 112 16.13 8.73 -5.55
C LEU A 112 16.49 7.33 -6.08
N ASP A 113 17.39 6.65 -5.37
CA ASP A 113 17.68 5.24 -5.66
C ASP A 113 16.44 4.39 -5.31
N HIS A 114 15.89 3.68 -6.30
CA HIS A 114 14.85 2.67 -6.17
C HIS A 114 15.23 1.33 -6.83
N ASP A 115 16.52 1.02 -6.98
CA ASP A 115 16.95 -0.25 -7.57
C ASP A 115 16.85 -1.43 -6.56
N TRP A 116 17.09 -2.66 -7.04
CA TRP A 116 17.07 -3.86 -6.19
C TRP A 116 18.05 -3.76 -5.00
N ALA A 117 19.26 -3.26 -5.23
CA ALA A 117 20.32 -3.15 -4.23
C ALA A 117 20.02 -2.03 -3.23
N GLY A 118 19.58 -0.85 -3.67
CA GLY A 118 19.16 0.26 -2.81
C GLY A 118 17.91 -0.06 -2.00
N GLY A 119 16.92 -0.73 -2.61
CA GLY A 119 15.73 -1.26 -1.94
C GLY A 119 16.08 -2.27 -0.83
N HIS A 120 16.89 -3.28 -1.15
CA HIS A 120 17.34 -4.28 -0.18
C HIS A 120 18.24 -3.72 0.91
N LYS A 121 19.08 -2.73 0.58
CA LYS A 121 19.95 -2.03 1.53
C LYS A 121 19.13 -1.19 2.50
N ALA A 122 18.10 -0.47 2.06
CA ALA A 122 17.19 0.28 2.93
C ALA A 122 16.38 -0.65 3.87
N TRP A 123 15.88 -1.76 3.33
CA TRP A 123 15.17 -2.80 4.08
C TRP A 123 16.05 -3.50 5.13
N ASN A 124 17.33 -3.71 4.84
CA ASN A 124 18.35 -4.28 5.73
C ASN A 124 17.90 -5.55 6.47
N GLN A 125 17.44 -6.56 5.72
CA GLN A 125 16.97 -7.83 6.28
C GLN A 125 15.82 -7.67 7.29
N GLY A 126 14.96 -6.67 7.05
CA GLY A 126 13.81 -6.31 7.89
C GLY A 126 14.14 -5.38 9.07
N LYS A 127 15.41 -5.05 9.31
CA LYS A 127 15.81 -4.08 10.37
C LYS A 127 15.37 -2.66 10.03
N TYR A 128 15.27 -2.34 8.74
CA TYR A 128 14.59 -1.16 8.21
C TYR A 128 15.16 0.17 8.74
N ASP A 129 16.48 0.20 8.94
CA ASP A 129 17.27 1.22 9.63
C ASP A 129 18.41 1.80 8.77
N GLN A 130 18.36 1.62 7.44
CA GLN A 130 19.42 1.97 6.50
C GLN A 130 18.93 2.83 5.31
N TRP A 131 17.84 3.55 5.49
CA TRP A 131 17.22 4.36 4.43
C TRP A 131 18.15 5.43 3.83
N ILE A 132 18.75 6.27 4.68
CA ILE A 132 19.62 7.36 4.24
C ILE A 132 20.94 6.85 3.65
N PRO A 133 21.63 5.86 4.26
CA PRO A 133 22.82 5.25 3.66
C PRO A 133 22.54 4.51 2.35
N ALA A 134 21.32 3.98 2.15
CA ALA A 134 20.90 3.34 0.92
C ALA A 134 20.65 4.34 -0.20
N LYS A 135 20.00 5.45 0.11
CA LYS A 135 19.45 6.41 -0.87
C LYS A 135 20.10 7.78 -0.68
N SER A 136 19.39 8.73 -0.07
CA SER A 136 19.93 10.00 0.40
C SER A 136 19.07 10.55 1.54
N ALA A 137 19.42 11.70 2.13
CA ALA A 137 18.54 12.36 3.10
C ALA A 137 17.25 12.94 2.49
N GLY A 138 17.16 13.01 1.15
CA GLY A 138 15.93 13.34 0.42
C GLY A 138 14.83 12.30 0.60
N THR A 139 15.17 11.05 0.94
CA THR A 139 14.20 9.97 1.22
C THR A 139 13.18 10.36 2.30
N MET A 140 13.59 11.18 3.26
CA MET A 140 12.74 11.59 4.38
C MET A 140 11.83 12.80 4.05
N ALA A 141 11.86 13.33 2.81
CA ALA A 141 10.96 14.40 2.41
C ALA A 141 9.51 13.90 2.27
N HIS A 142 8.54 14.74 2.61
CA HIS A 142 7.11 14.50 2.39
C HIS A 142 6.36 15.75 1.95
N LEU A 143 5.18 15.56 1.38
CA LEU A 143 4.20 16.58 1.02
C LEU A 143 3.07 16.67 2.07
N THR A 144 2.24 17.69 1.92
CA THR A 144 1.09 18.00 2.76
C THR A 144 -0.14 18.28 1.89
N ARG A 145 -1.30 18.51 2.54
CA ARG A 145 -2.52 18.93 1.84
C ARG A 145 -2.31 20.21 1.03
N GLN A 146 -1.44 21.11 1.46
CA GLN A 146 -1.20 22.39 0.79
C GLN A 146 -0.48 22.18 -0.55
N ASP A 147 0.39 21.18 -0.63
CA ASP A 147 1.19 20.87 -1.82
C ASP A 147 0.39 20.03 -2.84
N ILE A 148 -0.42 19.06 -2.37
CA ILE A 148 -1.20 18.15 -3.23
C ILE A 148 -2.69 18.04 -2.81
N PRO A 149 -3.46 19.15 -2.78
CA PRO A 149 -4.83 19.13 -2.29
C PRO A 149 -5.80 18.36 -3.18
N PHE A 150 -5.50 18.15 -4.47
CA PHE A 150 -6.32 17.32 -5.36
C PHE A 150 -6.29 15.84 -4.93
N HIS A 151 -5.10 15.29 -4.67
CA HIS A 151 -4.95 13.93 -4.15
C HIS A 151 -5.59 13.77 -2.76
N TYR A 152 -5.43 14.77 -1.88
CA TYR A 152 -6.11 14.81 -0.57
C TYR A 152 -7.64 14.92 -0.71
N ALA A 153 -8.14 15.65 -1.72
CA ALA A 153 -9.57 15.76 -2.03
C ALA A 153 -10.15 14.42 -2.51
N LEU A 154 -9.43 13.68 -3.37
CA LEU A 154 -9.81 12.31 -3.75
C LEU A 154 -9.90 11.40 -2.52
N ALA A 155 -8.89 11.43 -1.63
CA ALA A 155 -8.85 10.61 -0.42
C ALA A 155 -9.92 11.00 0.64
N ASP A 156 -10.36 12.26 0.67
CA ASP A 156 -11.47 12.72 1.53
C ASP A 156 -12.86 12.41 0.94
N LYS A 157 -12.94 12.02 -0.33
CA LYS A 157 -14.20 11.74 -1.05
C LYS A 157 -14.44 10.26 -1.24
N PHE A 158 -13.41 9.54 -1.64
CA PHE A 158 -13.44 8.13 -2.01
C PHE A 158 -12.70 7.27 -0.98
N THR A 159 -12.34 6.03 -1.34
CA THR A 159 -11.61 5.15 -0.41
C THR A 159 -10.12 5.20 -0.72
N VAL A 160 -9.31 5.51 0.30
CA VAL A 160 -7.84 5.41 0.25
C VAL A 160 -7.40 4.13 0.96
N CYS A 161 -6.47 3.38 0.37
CA CYS A 161 -5.90 2.19 1.00
C CYS A 161 -4.57 2.55 1.66
N ASP A 162 -4.47 2.44 2.99
CA ASP A 162 -3.26 2.79 3.77
C ASP A 162 -2.38 1.59 4.14
N ALA A 163 -2.66 0.44 3.52
CA ALA A 163 -1.87 -0.79 3.55
C ALA A 163 -1.71 -1.40 2.14
N TYR A 164 -1.72 -0.57 1.09
CA TYR A 164 -1.39 -0.98 -0.27
C TYR A 164 0.12 -0.82 -0.51
N HIS A 165 0.77 -1.90 -0.92
CA HIS A 165 2.22 -1.99 -1.14
C HIS A 165 2.56 -2.05 -2.63
N CYS A 166 3.73 -1.55 -3.02
CA CYS A 166 4.31 -1.98 -4.29
C CYS A 166 4.61 -3.48 -4.24
N SER A 167 4.38 -4.19 -5.33
CA SER A 167 4.51 -5.66 -5.33
C SER A 167 5.97 -6.12 -5.23
N PHE A 168 6.92 -5.29 -5.64
CA PHE A 168 8.34 -5.61 -5.73
C PHE A 168 9.20 -4.59 -4.96
N LEU A 169 10.22 -5.09 -4.24
CA LEU A 169 11.17 -4.27 -3.47
C LEU A 169 12.31 -3.78 -4.39
N GLY A 170 11.98 -2.85 -5.28
CA GLY A 170 12.87 -2.32 -6.31
C GLY A 170 12.06 -1.59 -7.39
N ALA A 171 12.62 -1.57 -8.60
CA ALA A 171 12.26 -0.63 -9.66
C ALA A 171 10.86 -0.79 -10.29
N THR A 172 10.54 0.16 -11.16
CA THR A 172 9.28 0.36 -11.91
C THR A 172 8.79 -0.85 -12.67
N ASP A 173 9.57 -1.37 -13.64
CA ASP A 173 9.09 -2.42 -14.55
C ASP A 173 8.70 -3.69 -13.81
N PRO A 174 9.49 -4.21 -12.83
CA PRO A 174 9.06 -5.27 -11.92
C PRO A 174 7.67 -5.05 -11.32
N ASN A 175 7.38 -3.85 -10.82
CA ASN A 175 6.08 -3.51 -10.23
C ASN A 175 4.96 -3.49 -11.28
N ARG A 176 5.21 -2.91 -12.46
CA ARG A 176 4.27 -2.93 -13.58
C ARG A 176 4.02 -4.36 -14.09
N TYR A 177 5.02 -5.23 -14.15
CA TYR A 177 4.86 -6.65 -14.48
C TYR A 177 3.96 -7.41 -13.47
N TYR A 178 3.99 -7.07 -12.17
CA TYR A 178 3.04 -7.62 -11.20
C TYR A 178 1.59 -7.17 -11.47
N MET A 179 1.36 -5.90 -11.82
CA MET A 179 0.02 -5.42 -12.22
C MET A 179 -0.48 -6.12 -13.49
N TRP A 180 0.42 -6.42 -14.43
CA TRP A 180 0.08 -6.98 -15.74
C TRP A 180 0.00 -8.51 -15.79
N THR A 181 0.75 -9.19 -14.94
CA THR A 181 1.02 -10.64 -15.09
C THR A 181 1.08 -11.41 -13.78
N GLY A 182 0.95 -10.74 -12.63
CA GLY A 182 0.98 -11.35 -11.30
C GLY A 182 2.37 -11.72 -10.77
N HIS A 183 3.44 -11.58 -11.56
CA HIS A 183 4.84 -11.86 -11.19
C HIS A 183 5.83 -11.20 -12.18
N THR A 184 7.15 -11.39 -12.00
CA THR A 184 8.24 -10.91 -12.89
C THR A 184 9.00 -12.06 -13.57
N GLY A 185 8.35 -13.22 -13.73
CA GLY A 185 9.03 -14.46 -14.14
C GLY A 185 9.78 -15.15 -12.98
N ASN A 186 9.25 -15.04 -11.76
CA ASN A 186 9.88 -15.48 -10.50
C ASN A 186 10.33 -16.96 -10.46
N ASP A 187 9.84 -17.80 -11.37
CA ASP A 187 10.20 -19.21 -11.47
C ASP A 187 11.42 -19.48 -12.36
N GLY A 188 12.10 -18.43 -12.83
CA GLY A 188 13.28 -18.52 -13.69
C GLY A 188 12.99 -18.88 -15.14
N LYS A 189 11.74 -18.69 -15.62
CA LYS A 189 11.32 -19.03 -16.98
C LYS A 189 10.86 -17.81 -17.77
N GLY A 190 10.82 -17.96 -19.09
CA GLY A 190 10.27 -16.95 -20.01
C GLY A 190 11.02 -15.61 -20.03
N GLY A 191 12.28 -15.59 -19.58
CA GLY A 191 13.13 -14.39 -19.53
C GLY A 191 13.27 -13.74 -18.14
N GLY A 192 12.60 -14.26 -17.10
CA GLY A 192 12.75 -13.79 -15.72
C GLY A 192 13.66 -14.67 -14.84
N PRO A 193 13.80 -14.34 -13.54
CA PRO A 193 13.17 -13.21 -12.86
C PRO A 193 13.75 -11.87 -13.31
N VAL A 194 12.89 -10.89 -13.57
CA VAL A 194 13.31 -9.52 -13.84
C VAL A 194 13.39 -8.75 -12.53
N LEU A 195 14.51 -8.06 -12.30
CA LEU A 195 14.85 -7.39 -11.04
C LEU A 195 15.10 -5.88 -11.17
N GLY A 196 15.31 -5.37 -12.38
CA GLY A 196 15.41 -3.95 -12.69
C GLY A 196 14.54 -3.58 -13.89
N ASN A 197 14.75 -2.39 -14.45
CA ASN A 197 14.05 -1.91 -15.65
C ASN A 197 14.65 -2.52 -16.94
N ASP A 198 14.68 -3.85 -16.98
CA ASP A 198 15.10 -4.61 -18.15
C ASP A 198 13.94 -4.68 -19.15
N GLU A 199 14.23 -4.39 -20.42
CA GLU A 199 13.30 -4.53 -21.56
C GLU A 199 13.67 -5.76 -22.41
N ALA A 200 14.00 -6.90 -21.80
CA ALA A 200 14.76 -7.96 -22.49
C ALA A 200 13.94 -8.77 -23.53
N GLY A 201 12.63 -8.91 -23.36
CA GLY A 201 11.78 -9.73 -24.25
C GLY A 201 11.25 -10.99 -23.56
N TYR A 202 9.96 -10.97 -23.20
CA TYR A 202 9.39 -11.94 -22.28
C TYR A 202 8.33 -12.87 -22.90
N ASP A 203 8.32 -14.13 -22.45
CA ASP A 203 7.47 -15.21 -23.00
C ASP A 203 6.43 -15.77 -22.00
N TRP A 204 6.44 -15.37 -20.72
CA TRP A 204 5.37 -15.77 -19.80
C TRP A 204 4.05 -15.08 -20.19
N THR A 205 2.94 -15.74 -19.88
CA THR A 205 1.61 -15.23 -20.29
C THR A 205 1.20 -14.06 -19.41
N THR A 206 0.68 -13.01 -20.03
CA THR A 206 0.15 -11.80 -19.39
C THR A 206 -1.34 -11.92 -19.08
N TYR A 207 -1.87 -11.15 -18.12
CA TYR A 207 -3.29 -11.18 -17.79
C TYR A 207 -4.21 -10.75 -18.96
N PRO A 208 -3.87 -9.74 -19.80
CA PRO A 208 -4.69 -9.40 -20.97
C PRO A 208 -4.81 -10.53 -22.00
N GLU A 209 -3.79 -11.38 -22.18
CA GLU A 209 -3.95 -12.60 -23.00
C GLU A 209 -4.98 -13.58 -22.43
N ARG A 210 -5.01 -13.74 -21.10
CA ARG A 210 -6.00 -14.58 -20.40
C ARG A 210 -7.41 -14.00 -20.54
N LEU A 211 -7.54 -12.67 -20.45
CA LEU A 211 -8.80 -11.96 -20.67
C LEU A 211 -9.29 -12.08 -22.12
N GLU A 212 -8.38 -11.95 -23.10
CA GLU A 212 -8.68 -12.16 -24.52
C GLU A 212 -9.21 -13.58 -24.77
N GLN A 213 -8.53 -14.59 -24.22
CA GLN A 213 -8.94 -15.99 -24.33
C GLN A 213 -10.31 -16.25 -23.68
N ALA A 214 -10.62 -15.55 -22.58
CA ALA A 214 -11.90 -15.66 -21.88
C ALA A 214 -13.03 -14.81 -22.52
N GLY A 215 -12.74 -14.01 -23.55
CA GLY A 215 -13.70 -13.10 -24.17
C GLY A 215 -14.08 -11.90 -23.31
N VAL A 216 -13.28 -11.55 -22.30
CA VAL A 216 -13.46 -10.33 -21.49
C VAL A 216 -12.82 -9.17 -22.26
N SER A 217 -13.59 -8.13 -22.57
CA SER A 217 -13.09 -7.03 -23.39
C SER A 217 -12.08 -6.15 -22.65
N TRP A 218 -10.95 -5.86 -23.29
CA TRP A 218 -9.90 -5.03 -22.71
C TRP A 218 -9.21 -4.11 -23.73
N LYS A 219 -8.53 -3.06 -23.24
CA LYS A 219 -7.78 -2.08 -24.05
C LYS A 219 -6.78 -1.27 -23.21
N ILE A 220 -5.71 -0.80 -23.85
CA ILE A 220 -4.82 0.25 -23.34
C ILE A 220 -5.21 1.60 -23.95
N TYR A 221 -5.28 2.64 -23.12
CA TYR A 221 -5.40 4.03 -23.53
C TYR A 221 -4.06 4.74 -23.26
N GLN A 222 -3.43 5.24 -24.31
CA GLN A 222 -2.09 5.84 -24.30
C GLN A 222 -1.93 6.77 -25.51
N ASP A 223 -0.88 7.59 -25.51
CA ASP A 223 -0.36 8.18 -26.73
C ASP A 223 0.70 7.26 -27.36
N ILE A 224 0.76 7.18 -28.69
CA ILE A 224 1.75 6.33 -29.38
C ILE A 224 3.14 6.97 -29.49
N GLY A 225 3.32 8.24 -29.13
CA GLY A 225 4.61 8.91 -29.21
C GLY A 225 5.13 8.98 -30.65
N ASP A 226 6.24 8.30 -30.91
CA ASP A 226 6.80 8.10 -32.25
C ASP A 226 6.63 6.66 -32.77
N GLY A 227 5.94 5.80 -32.00
CA GLY A 227 5.71 4.39 -32.28
C GLY A 227 6.89 3.49 -31.88
N LEU A 228 6.90 2.28 -32.45
CA LEU A 228 8.08 1.41 -32.39
C LEU A 228 9.24 2.01 -33.17
N ASP A 229 10.44 1.88 -32.61
CA ASP A 229 11.67 2.11 -33.35
C ASP A 229 11.95 0.98 -34.37
N ALA A 230 13.05 1.10 -35.11
CA ALA A 230 13.44 0.10 -36.12
C ALA A 230 13.94 -1.23 -35.52
N ALA A 231 14.26 -1.27 -34.22
CA ALA A 231 14.64 -2.49 -33.49
C ALA A 231 13.42 -3.21 -32.88
N GLY A 232 12.22 -2.62 -32.96
CA GLY A 232 11.03 -3.17 -32.31
C GLY A 232 10.98 -2.88 -30.80
N GLN A 233 11.71 -1.85 -30.35
CA GLN A 233 11.64 -1.31 -29.00
C GLN A 233 10.60 -0.17 -28.92
N TRP A 234 9.82 -0.18 -27.85
CA TRP A 234 9.03 0.97 -27.38
C TRP A 234 9.79 1.52 -26.18
N GLY A 235 10.41 2.69 -26.30
CA GLY A 235 11.18 3.26 -25.20
C GLY A 235 11.58 4.70 -25.50
N TRP A 236 11.49 5.54 -24.46
CA TRP A 236 12.04 6.90 -24.35
C TRP A 236 12.19 7.72 -25.64
N ILE A 237 11.22 8.62 -25.85
CA ILE A 237 11.36 9.76 -26.76
C ILE A 237 11.78 10.99 -25.96
N ASP A 238 12.59 11.89 -26.55
CA ASP A 238 13.05 13.13 -25.92
C ASP A 238 11.92 14.13 -25.53
N ASP A 239 10.67 13.80 -25.83
CA ASP A 239 9.48 14.64 -25.67
C ASP A 239 8.55 14.04 -24.59
N ALA A 240 8.81 14.42 -23.34
CA ALA A 240 8.10 14.01 -22.14
C ALA A 240 6.57 14.21 -22.18
N TYR A 241 6.06 15.04 -23.10
CA TYR A 241 4.63 15.30 -23.28
C TYR A 241 3.95 14.34 -24.28
N ARG A 242 4.66 13.34 -24.82
CA ARG A 242 4.11 12.35 -25.75
C ARG A 242 4.48 10.92 -25.36
N GLY A 243 3.84 9.95 -26.01
CA GLY A 243 4.06 8.53 -25.75
C GLY A 243 3.48 8.07 -24.43
N ASN A 244 4.12 7.06 -23.85
CA ASN A 244 3.65 6.33 -22.68
C ASN A 244 4.77 6.07 -21.65
N TYR A 245 5.90 6.78 -21.72
CA TYR A 245 7.08 6.66 -20.83
C TYR A 245 7.76 5.28 -20.72
N GLY A 246 7.23 4.22 -21.33
CA GLY A 246 7.59 2.82 -21.05
C GLY A 246 6.58 2.11 -20.12
N ASP A 247 5.69 2.86 -19.48
CA ASP A 247 4.65 2.42 -18.52
C ASP A 247 3.75 1.27 -19.02
N ASN A 248 3.63 1.11 -20.34
CA ASN A 248 2.95 0.00 -20.97
C ASN A 248 3.90 -1.21 -21.14
N ALA A 249 4.30 -1.79 -20.00
CA ALA A 249 5.24 -2.90 -19.93
C ALA A 249 4.83 -4.18 -20.71
N LEU A 250 3.57 -4.29 -21.18
CA LEU A 250 3.15 -5.35 -22.11
C LEU A 250 3.98 -5.34 -23.41
N LEU A 251 4.45 -4.17 -23.82
CA LEU A 251 5.23 -3.96 -25.03
C LEU A 251 6.61 -4.63 -24.96
N TYR A 252 7.05 -5.05 -23.77
CA TYR A 252 8.27 -5.83 -23.57
C TYR A 252 8.07 -7.35 -23.72
N PHE A 253 6.84 -7.82 -23.93
CA PHE A 253 6.55 -9.23 -24.16
C PHE A 253 6.62 -9.59 -25.65
N ASN A 254 7.28 -10.70 -25.97
CA ASN A 254 7.54 -11.12 -27.35
C ASN A 254 6.26 -11.31 -28.17
N LYS A 255 5.16 -11.73 -27.55
CA LYS A 255 3.85 -11.84 -28.22
C LYS A 255 3.27 -10.50 -28.66
N TYR A 256 3.56 -9.42 -27.93
CA TYR A 256 3.11 -8.07 -28.26
C TYR A 256 4.05 -7.43 -29.27
N ARG A 257 5.37 -7.58 -29.10
CA ARG A 257 6.40 -7.14 -30.07
C ARG A 257 6.17 -7.73 -31.48
N ASN A 258 5.87 -9.03 -31.53
CA ASN A 258 5.64 -9.75 -32.79
C ASN A 258 4.17 -9.76 -33.25
N ALA A 259 3.27 -9.02 -32.60
CA ALA A 259 1.90 -8.85 -33.08
C ALA A 259 1.86 -7.93 -34.32
N GLU A 260 0.94 -8.19 -35.24
CA GLU A 260 0.72 -7.39 -36.46
C GLU A 260 -0.69 -6.76 -36.45
N PRO A 261 -0.95 -5.68 -37.21
CA PRO A 261 -2.27 -5.07 -37.31
C PRO A 261 -3.39 -6.08 -37.62
N GLY A 262 -4.50 -6.00 -36.89
CA GLY A 262 -5.60 -6.98 -36.95
C GLY A 262 -5.44 -8.16 -35.98
N ASN A 263 -4.30 -8.30 -35.30
CA ASN A 263 -4.18 -9.13 -34.11
C ASN A 263 -4.66 -8.29 -32.89
N PRO A 264 -5.58 -8.81 -32.04
CA PRO A 264 -5.98 -8.11 -30.81
C PRO A 264 -4.80 -7.68 -29.93
N LEU A 265 -3.71 -8.47 -29.95
CA LEU A 265 -2.40 -8.19 -29.37
C LEU A 265 -1.90 -6.77 -29.69
N PHE A 266 -1.90 -6.47 -30.99
CA PHE A 266 -1.50 -5.19 -31.56
C PHE A 266 -2.59 -4.14 -31.34
N ASP A 267 -3.80 -4.43 -31.79
CA ASP A 267 -4.87 -3.43 -31.92
C ASP A 267 -5.24 -2.82 -30.56
N LYS A 268 -5.18 -3.61 -29.47
CA LYS A 268 -5.59 -3.20 -28.13
C LYS A 268 -4.46 -2.64 -27.26
N ALA A 269 -3.19 -2.91 -27.57
CA ALA A 269 -2.05 -2.52 -26.73
C ALA A 269 -0.96 -1.68 -27.42
N ARG A 270 -0.90 -1.65 -28.76
CA ARG A 270 0.09 -0.91 -29.55
C ARG A 270 -0.49 0.28 -30.32
N THR A 271 -1.79 0.47 -30.26
CA THR A 271 -2.47 1.66 -30.79
C THR A 271 -2.77 2.65 -29.67
N GLY A 272 -3.19 3.86 -30.03
CA GLY A 272 -3.38 4.98 -29.10
C GLY A 272 -3.68 6.27 -29.86
N THR A 273 -3.67 7.39 -29.14
CA THR A 273 -3.73 8.72 -29.76
C THR A 273 -2.42 9.03 -30.49
N ASN A 274 -2.46 10.01 -31.39
CA ASN A 274 -1.29 10.58 -32.01
C ASN A 274 -1.24 12.10 -31.74
N ALA A 275 -0.79 12.46 -30.55
CA ALA A 275 -0.62 13.84 -30.08
C ALA A 275 0.38 14.63 -30.92
N LYS A 276 1.24 13.97 -31.70
CA LYS A 276 2.10 14.59 -32.71
C LYS A 276 1.30 15.07 -33.93
N ASN A 277 0.29 14.32 -34.38
CA ASN A 277 -0.47 14.59 -35.62
C ASN A 277 -1.79 15.35 -35.43
N GLY A 278 -2.43 15.31 -34.27
CA GLY A 278 -3.57 16.21 -33.99
C GLY A 278 -4.36 15.89 -32.73
N ASP A 279 -4.36 14.62 -32.34
CA ASP A 279 -5.28 14.06 -31.36
C ASP A 279 -5.00 14.58 -29.93
N GLY A 280 -6.05 14.73 -29.12
CA GLY A 280 -5.91 14.90 -27.67
C GLY A 280 -5.80 13.54 -26.97
N TYR A 281 -4.94 13.44 -25.94
CA TYR A 281 -4.64 12.20 -25.19
C TYR A 281 -5.87 11.39 -24.74
N PHE A 282 -6.99 12.08 -24.48
CA PHE A 282 -8.22 11.49 -23.97
C PHE A 282 -9.30 11.26 -25.04
N ASP A 283 -9.05 11.58 -26.31
CA ASP A 283 -10.10 11.58 -27.34
C ASP A 283 -10.69 10.19 -27.60
N ILE A 284 -9.83 9.16 -27.60
CA ILE A 284 -10.26 7.77 -27.75
C ILE A 284 -11.07 7.31 -26.53
N LEU A 285 -10.62 7.64 -25.30
CA LEU A 285 -11.34 7.32 -24.07
C LEU A 285 -12.70 8.04 -23.99
N LYS A 286 -12.72 9.35 -24.25
CA LYS A 286 -13.92 10.19 -24.30
C LYS A 286 -14.91 9.68 -25.36
N THR A 287 -14.42 9.18 -26.50
CA THR A 287 -15.25 8.58 -27.56
C THR A 287 -15.85 7.25 -27.12
N ASP A 288 -15.05 6.33 -26.59
CA ASP A 288 -15.53 5.01 -26.14
C ASP A 288 -16.55 5.14 -25.00
N VAL A 289 -16.31 6.02 -24.01
CA VAL A 289 -17.24 6.28 -22.91
C VAL A 289 -18.57 6.88 -23.40
N LYS A 290 -18.54 7.92 -24.24
CA LYS A 290 -19.75 8.55 -24.80
C LYS A 290 -20.55 7.59 -25.70
N ALA A 291 -19.88 6.65 -26.36
CA ALA A 291 -20.53 5.65 -27.20
C ALA A 291 -21.05 4.42 -26.43
N GLY A 292 -20.82 4.32 -25.11
CA GLY A 292 -21.16 3.11 -24.33
C GLY A 292 -20.30 1.89 -24.70
N LYS A 293 -19.04 2.14 -25.13
CA LYS A 293 -18.09 1.15 -25.65
C LYS A 293 -16.82 1.04 -24.81
N LEU A 294 -16.79 1.61 -23.61
CA LEU A 294 -15.68 1.39 -22.66
C LEU A 294 -15.53 -0.13 -22.43
N PRO A 295 -14.32 -0.71 -22.57
CA PRO A 295 -14.10 -2.12 -22.32
C PRO A 295 -14.39 -2.52 -20.87
N GLN A 296 -14.52 -3.82 -20.62
CA GLN A 296 -14.70 -4.34 -19.26
C GLN A 296 -13.47 -4.07 -18.39
N ILE A 297 -12.28 -4.08 -18.98
CA ILE A 297 -11.02 -3.71 -18.32
C ILE A 297 -10.24 -2.72 -19.19
N SER A 298 -9.88 -1.58 -18.63
CA SER A 298 -9.12 -0.53 -19.30
C SER A 298 -7.90 -0.18 -18.47
N TRP A 299 -6.75 -0.03 -19.10
CA TRP A 299 -5.58 0.56 -18.46
C TRP A 299 -5.16 1.83 -19.18
N ILE A 300 -4.57 2.76 -18.43
CA ILE A 300 -4.14 4.06 -18.93
C ILE A 300 -2.64 4.19 -18.65
N ALA A 301 -1.87 4.52 -19.69
CA ALA A 301 -0.45 4.84 -19.58
C ALA A 301 -0.25 6.30 -20.01
N ALA A 302 0.35 7.10 -19.13
CA ALA A 302 0.55 8.52 -19.33
C ALA A 302 1.90 8.82 -20.03
N PRO A 303 2.04 9.95 -20.74
CA PRO A 303 3.36 10.52 -21.03
C PRO A 303 4.11 10.87 -19.74
N GLU A 304 5.45 10.90 -19.78
CA GLU A 304 6.34 11.18 -18.65
C GLU A 304 5.88 12.39 -17.82
N ALA A 305 5.63 13.52 -18.48
CA ALA A 305 5.28 14.77 -17.81
C ALA A 305 3.97 14.70 -17.00
N PHE A 306 3.18 13.64 -17.18
CA PHE A 306 1.90 13.42 -16.52
C PHE A 306 1.86 12.15 -15.66
N SER A 307 2.93 11.34 -15.65
CA SER A 307 3.00 10.11 -14.85
C SER A 307 3.17 10.38 -13.36
N GLU A 308 3.55 11.60 -12.96
CA GLU A 308 4.02 11.96 -11.61
C GLU A 308 5.40 11.40 -11.24
N HIS A 309 6.20 10.85 -12.16
CA HIS A 309 7.60 10.51 -11.86
C HIS A 309 8.31 11.74 -11.22
N PRO A 310 9.09 11.60 -10.12
CA PRO A 310 9.35 12.71 -9.21
C PRO A 310 10.04 13.93 -9.81
N ASN A 311 10.86 13.73 -10.84
CA ASN A 311 11.41 14.80 -11.68
C ASN A 311 10.35 15.62 -12.45
N TRP A 312 9.05 15.38 -12.23
CA TRP A 312 7.92 16.18 -12.68
C TRP A 312 6.99 16.57 -11.53
N PRO A 313 6.40 17.78 -11.57
CA PRO A 313 5.49 18.26 -10.53
C PRO A 313 4.22 17.41 -10.35
N ALA A 314 3.81 17.21 -9.11
CA ALA A 314 2.65 16.40 -8.75
C ALA A 314 1.32 16.94 -9.32
N ASN A 315 1.23 18.25 -9.59
CA ASN A 315 0.03 18.85 -10.19
C ASN A 315 -0.20 18.44 -11.65
N TYR A 316 0.85 18.07 -12.41
CA TYR A 316 0.69 17.67 -13.81
C TYR A 316 -0.08 16.34 -13.89
N GLY A 317 0.23 15.40 -13.00
CA GLY A 317 -0.56 14.17 -12.83
C GLY A 317 -1.93 14.40 -12.22
N ALA A 318 -2.08 15.33 -11.26
CA ALA A 318 -3.40 15.74 -10.77
C ALA A 318 -4.31 16.22 -11.92
N TRP A 319 -3.78 17.03 -12.84
CA TRP A 319 -4.48 17.43 -14.06
C TRP A 319 -4.82 16.22 -14.95
N TYR A 320 -3.89 15.30 -15.18
CA TYR A 320 -4.13 14.11 -16.02
C TYR A 320 -5.22 13.20 -15.42
N ILE A 321 -5.16 12.93 -14.10
CA ILE A 321 -6.19 12.21 -13.35
C ILE A 321 -7.56 12.90 -13.48
N SER A 322 -7.61 14.23 -13.36
CA SER A 322 -8.85 14.99 -13.55
C SER A 322 -9.44 14.79 -14.95
N GLN A 323 -8.60 14.69 -15.99
CA GLN A 323 -9.05 14.51 -17.37
C GLN A 323 -9.51 13.08 -17.66
N VAL A 324 -8.94 12.09 -16.97
CA VAL A 324 -9.49 10.72 -16.92
C VAL A 324 -10.87 10.72 -16.25
N LEU A 325 -11.03 11.39 -15.10
CA LEU A 325 -12.33 11.52 -14.43
C LEU A 325 -13.35 12.26 -15.30
N ASP A 326 -12.97 13.34 -15.98
CA ASP A 326 -13.80 14.05 -16.97
C ASP A 326 -14.23 13.13 -18.11
N ALA A 327 -13.32 12.32 -18.63
CA ALA A 327 -13.64 11.36 -19.69
C ALA A 327 -14.65 10.32 -19.22
N LEU A 328 -14.38 9.65 -18.09
CA LEU A 328 -15.22 8.58 -17.55
C LEU A 328 -16.61 9.09 -17.12
N THR A 329 -16.68 10.26 -16.48
CA THR A 329 -17.96 10.86 -16.03
C THR A 329 -18.73 11.58 -17.14
N SER A 330 -18.18 11.70 -18.35
CA SER A 330 -18.88 12.30 -19.50
C SER A 330 -20.10 11.49 -19.98
N ASN A 331 -20.21 10.23 -19.57
CA ASN A 331 -21.42 9.42 -19.66
C ASN A 331 -21.79 8.86 -18.27
N PRO A 332 -22.79 9.44 -17.58
CA PRO A 332 -23.20 8.97 -16.24
C PRO A 332 -23.65 7.51 -16.18
N GLU A 333 -24.20 6.96 -17.28
CA GLU A 333 -24.61 5.54 -17.31
C GLU A 333 -23.39 4.62 -17.22
N VAL A 334 -22.34 4.90 -18.00
CA VAL A 334 -21.07 4.17 -17.93
C VAL A 334 -20.42 4.36 -16.56
N TRP A 335 -20.25 5.62 -16.09
CA TRP A 335 -19.61 5.89 -14.81
C TRP A 335 -20.32 5.23 -13.61
N SER A 336 -21.66 5.15 -13.63
CA SER A 336 -22.44 4.46 -12.59
C SER A 336 -22.08 2.98 -12.42
N LYS A 337 -21.34 2.40 -13.38
CA LYS A 337 -20.89 1.01 -13.42
C LYS A 337 -19.35 0.88 -13.37
N THR A 338 -18.62 1.97 -13.13
CA THR A 338 -17.15 2.01 -13.24
C THR A 338 -16.47 2.02 -11.88
N ALA A 339 -15.36 1.29 -11.79
CA ALA A 339 -14.33 1.48 -10.76
C ALA A 339 -13.05 2.03 -11.41
N LEU A 340 -12.57 3.18 -10.96
CA LEU A 340 -11.23 3.69 -11.29
C LEU A 340 -10.28 3.39 -10.12
N PHE A 341 -9.16 2.74 -10.43
CA PHE A 341 -8.02 2.59 -9.54
C PHE A 341 -6.94 3.57 -9.95
N ILE A 342 -6.54 4.44 -9.02
CA ILE A 342 -5.35 5.28 -9.15
C ILE A 342 -4.33 4.71 -8.19
N ALA A 343 -3.31 4.05 -8.72
CA ALA A 343 -2.22 3.43 -7.97
C ALA A 343 -0.89 4.07 -8.38
N TYR A 344 0.16 3.76 -7.64
CA TYR A 344 1.54 4.06 -8.00
C TYR A 344 2.31 2.74 -8.12
N ASP A 345 3.34 2.71 -8.95
CA ASP A 345 4.17 1.53 -9.23
C ASP A 345 5.12 1.21 -8.06
N GLU A 346 5.95 2.16 -7.64
CA GLU A 346 6.85 2.04 -6.50
C GLU A 346 7.02 3.39 -5.78
N ASN A 347 8.01 3.51 -4.91
CA ASN A 347 8.12 4.60 -3.95
C ASN A 347 9.16 5.68 -4.29
N ASP A 348 9.84 5.61 -5.45
CA ASP A 348 11.05 6.32 -5.91
C ASP A 348 12.26 6.15 -4.98
N GLY A 349 12.08 5.49 -3.83
CA GLY A 349 13.01 5.56 -2.73
C GLY A 349 12.62 6.57 -1.65
N TYR A 350 11.46 7.24 -1.72
CA TYR A 350 10.91 7.96 -0.56
C TYR A 350 10.56 7.00 0.58
N PHE A 351 10.78 7.48 1.80
CA PHE A 351 10.58 6.73 3.02
C PHE A 351 9.11 6.38 3.24
N ASP A 352 8.85 5.18 3.78
CA ASP A 352 7.58 4.80 4.39
C ASP A 352 7.86 4.06 5.70
N HIS A 353 7.08 4.29 6.74
CA HIS A 353 7.35 3.75 8.07
C HIS A 353 6.86 2.32 8.30
N ILE A 354 6.01 1.79 7.42
CA ILE A 354 5.49 0.44 7.55
C ILE A 354 6.47 -0.52 6.91
N VAL A 355 7.18 -1.26 7.77
CA VAL A 355 7.97 -2.43 7.35
C VAL A 355 7.05 -3.36 6.55
N PRO A 356 7.33 -3.60 5.25
CA PRO A 356 6.47 -4.40 4.41
C PRO A 356 6.31 -5.84 4.91
N PRO A 357 5.19 -6.52 4.62
CA PRO A 357 5.12 -7.97 4.68
C PRO A 357 6.18 -8.58 3.75
N TYR A 358 7.03 -9.46 4.25
CA TYR A 358 7.99 -10.24 3.45
C TYR A 358 8.07 -11.69 3.94
N PRO A 359 8.27 -12.68 3.06
CA PRO A 359 8.34 -14.08 3.46
C PRO A 359 9.64 -14.39 4.22
N PRO A 360 9.68 -15.42 5.07
CA PRO A 360 10.90 -15.84 5.75
C PRO A 360 11.95 -16.34 4.75
N SER A 361 13.18 -15.83 4.85
CA SER A 361 14.30 -16.22 3.99
C SER A 361 14.89 -17.59 4.31
N SER A 362 14.63 -18.10 5.51
CA SER A 362 15.03 -19.45 5.96
C SER A 362 14.23 -19.85 7.20
N ALA A 363 14.27 -21.14 7.55
CA ALA A 363 13.68 -21.65 8.79
C ALA A 363 14.29 -21.07 10.08
N ALA A 364 15.41 -20.34 10.00
CA ALA A 364 15.98 -19.61 11.13
C ALA A 364 15.35 -18.22 11.31
N GLN A 365 14.89 -17.60 10.21
CA GLN A 365 14.26 -16.27 10.19
C GLN A 365 12.72 -16.33 10.13
N GLY A 366 12.15 -17.50 10.43
CA GLY A 366 10.71 -17.70 10.63
C GLY A 366 10.11 -18.83 9.80
N ALA A 367 8.79 -18.82 9.61
CA ALA A 367 8.07 -19.95 8.99
C ALA A 367 6.75 -19.53 8.32
N SER A 368 6.30 -20.31 7.33
CA SER A 368 5.06 -20.07 6.57
C SER A 368 4.23 -21.34 6.48
N THR A 369 2.89 -21.22 6.49
CA THR A 369 1.98 -22.34 6.19
C THR A 369 1.75 -22.57 4.70
N VAL A 370 2.14 -21.59 3.86
CA VAL A 370 2.10 -21.63 2.39
C VAL A 370 3.50 -21.59 1.80
N ASP A 371 3.64 -22.08 0.56
CA ASP A 371 4.90 -21.98 -0.18
C ASP A 371 5.25 -20.52 -0.47
N VAL A 372 6.52 -20.18 -0.24
CA VAL A 372 7.12 -18.85 -0.40
C VAL A 372 8.25 -18.82 -1.44
N ALA A 373 8.57 -19.95 -2.06
CA ALA A 373 9.72 -20.06 -2.97
C ALA A 373 9.65 -19.09 -4.15
N LEU A 374 8.43 -18.81 -4.66
CA LEU A 374 8.22 -17.85 -5.75
C LEU A 374 8.32 -16.38 -5.31
N ASP A 375 8.45 -16.07 -4.01
CA ASP A 375 8.67 -14.70 -3.52
C ASP A 375 10.07 -14.52 -2.88
N GLN A 376 10.98 -15.48 -3.11
CA GLN A 376 12.37 -15.44 -2.66
C GLN A 376 13.31 -15.57 -3.85
N PHE A 377 14.09 -14.53 -4.12
CA PHE A 377 15.16 -14.58 -5.09
C PHE A 377 16.43 -15.20 -4.45
N PRO A 378 17.01 -16.29 -5.01
CA PRO A 378 18.12 -17.02 -4.38
C PRO A 378 19.47 -16.29 -4.44
N GLY A 379 19.58 -15.17 -5.15
CA GLY A 379 20.84 -14.47 -5.40
C GLY A 379 21.53 -14.95 -6.69
N ASP A 380 22.32 -14.06 -7.30
CA ASP A 380 23.21 -14.40 -8.43
C ASP A 380 24.56 -13.67 -8.31
N SER A 381 25.34 -13.56 -9.39
CA SER A 381 26.64 -12.88 -9.41
C SER A 381 26.57 -11.34 -9.32
N SER A 382 25.39 -10.77 -9.50
CA SER A 382 25.08 -9.34 -9.63
C SER A 382 24.12 -8.85 -8.55
N HIS A 383 23.18 -9.70 -8.12
CA HIS A 383 22.09 -9.37 -7.22
C HIS A 383 22.15 -10.19 -5.94
N THR A 384 22.00 -9.52 -4.79
CA THR A 384 21.91 -10.22 -3.49
C THR A 384 20.64 -11.07 -3.41
N ALA A 385 20.72 -12.19 -2.68
CA ALA A 385 19.55 -12.97 -2.31
C ALA A 385 18.61 -12.16 -1.39
N GLY A 386 17.30 -12.30 -1.58
CA GLY A 386 16.30 -11.54 -0.84
C GLY A 386 14.87 -11.78 -1.31
N PRO A 387 13.86 -11.30 -0.55
CA PRO A 387 12.47 -11.40 -0.95
C PRO A 387 12.19 -10.53 -2.18
N CYS A 388 11.42 -11.03 -3.13
CA CYS A 388 10.96 -10.21 -4.26
C CYS A 388 10.07 -9.06 -3.78
N GLY A 389 9.32 -9.26 -2.69
CA GLY A 389 8.45 -8.25 -2.08
C GLY A 389 7.75 -8.78 -0.81
N LEU A 390 6.73 -8.10 -0.28
CA LEU A 390 6.20 -6.82 -0.78
C LEU A 390 7.21 -5.68 -0.59
N GLY A 391 7.11 -4.64 -1.41
CA GLY A 391 7.85 -3.40 -1.23
C GLY A 391 7.12 -2.43 -0.31
N GLN A 392 7.57 -1.18 -0.31
CA GLN A 392 7.02 -0.06 0.46
C GLN A 392 5.53 0.14 0.20
N ARG A 393 4.84 0.83 1.12
CA ARG A 393 3.50 1.33 0.81
C ARG A 393 3.58 2.43 -0.25
N VAL A 394 2.65 2.37 -1.19
CA VAL A 394 2.46 3.36 -2.25
C VAL A 394 0.99 3.77 -2.29
N PRO A 395 0.63 4.98 -2.75
CA PRO A 395 -0.76 5.40 -2.75
C PRO A 395 -1.66 4.51 -3.60
N MET A 396 -2.87 4.28 -3.10
CA MET A 396 -3.95 3.62 -3.84
C MET A 396 -5.27 4.28 -3.48
N LEU A 397 -5.91 4.88 -4.48
CA LEU A 397 -7.21 5.52 -4.40
C LEU A 397 -8.21 4.72 -5.24
N VAL A 398 -9.24 4.17 -4.58
CA VAL A 398 -10.35 3.50 -5.23
C VAL A 398 -11.43 4.53 -5.46
N VAL A 399 -11.56 5.03 -6.69
CA VAL A 399 -12.47 6.12 -7.08
C VAL A 399 -13.66 5.55 -7.85
N SER A 400 -14.83 5.51 -7.21
CA SER A 400 -16.01 4.84 -7.75
C SER A 400 -17.29 5.25 -7.01
N PRO A 401 -18.48 5.17 -7.63
CA PRO A 401 -19.76 5.37 -6.93
C PRO A 401 -20.05 4.41 -5.75
N TRP A 402 -19.28 3.33 -5.59
CA TRP A 402 -19.35 2.40 -4.45
C TRP A 402 -18.28 2.65 -3.36
N SER A 403 -17.31 3.53 -3.59
CA SER A 403 -16.21 3.80 -2.65
C SER A 403 -16.27 5.19 -2.02
N THR A 404 -17.32 5.96 -2.30
CA THR A 404 -17.54 7.29 -1.73
C THR A 404 -17.77 7.26 -0.22
N GLY A 405 -17.48 8.38 0.44
CA GLY A 405 -17.61 8.58 1.88
C GLY A 405 -16.31 8.87 2.62
N GLY A 406 -15.19 9.03 1.89
CA GLY A 406 -13.88 9.35 2.47
C GLY A 406 -13.38 8.26 3.40
N PHE A 407 -13.39 6.99 2.96
CA PHE A 407 -13.05 5.84 3.81
C PHE A 407 -11.55 5.53 3.77
N VAL A 408 -11.03 4.94 4.85
CA VAL A 408 -9.72 4.27 4.85
C VAL A 408 -9.89 2.75 4.82
N CYS A 409 -9.09 2.07 4.00
CA CYS A 409 -9.01 0.61 3.94
C CYS A 409 -7.61 0.13 4.34
N SER A 410 -7.52 -0.59 5.47
CA SER A 410 -6.26 -1.06 6.06
C SER A 410 -6.06 -2.57 5.90
N GLU A 411 -6.66 -3.16 4.86
CA GLU A 411 -6.32 -4.50 4.38
C GLU A 411 -5.05 -4.44 3.55
N VAL A 412 -4.16 -5.41 3.78
CA VAL A 412 -2.89 -5.55 3.04
C VAL A 412 -3.22 -5.84 1.58
N PHE A 413 -2.70 -5.02 0.69
CA PHE A 413 -2.83 -5.18 -0.75
C PHE A 413 -1.48 -4.98 -1.43
N ASP A 414 -1.42 -5.40 -2.69
CA ASP A 414 -0.34 -5.12 -3.64
C ASP A 414 -0.91 -5.01 -5.06
N HIS A 415 -0.08 -4.85 -6.10
CA HIS A 415 -0.57 -4.77 -7.48
C HIS A 415 -1.27 -6.03 -7.97
N THR A 416 -0.95 -7.21 -7.42
CA THR A 416 -1.71 -8.44 -7.73
C THR A 416 -3.15 -8.38 -7.23
N SER A 417 -3.44 -7.50 -6.27
CA SER A 417 -4.79 -7.26 -5.76
C SER A 417 -5.70 -6.58 -6.80
N ILE A 418 -5.12 -5.81 -7.75
CA ILE A 418 -5.84 -5.28 -8.94
C ILE A 418 -6.33 -6.45 -9.81
N ILE A 419 -5.43 -7.38 -10.15
CA ILE A 419 -5.79 -8.59 -10.90
C ILE A 419 -6.86 -9.38 -10.15
N ARG A 420 -6.70 -9.60 -8.84
CA ARG A 420 -7.67 -10.35 -8.02
C ARG A 420 -9.05 -9.72 -7.97
N PHE A 421 -9.17 -8.39 -7.99
CA PHE A 421 -10.47 -7.73 -8.16
C PHE A 421 -11.12 -8.08 -9.51
N MET A 422 -10.32 -8.13 -10.59
CA MET A 422 -10.77 -8.58 -11.91
C MET A 422 -11.15 -10.09 -11.91
N GLU A 423 -10.42 -10.94 -11.19
CA GLU A 423 -10.77 -12.36 -10.97
C GLU A 423 -12.16 -12.48 -10.31
N GLN A 424 -12.38 -11.78 -9.19
CA GLN A 424 -13.66 -11.79 -8.48
C GLN A 424 -14.80 -11.29 -9.37
N ARG A 425 -14.51 -10.31 -10.24
CA ARG A 425 -15.52 -9.74 -11.13
C ARG A 425 -15.86 -10.65 -12.32
N PHE A 426 -14.87 -11.13 -13.05
CA PHE A 426 -15.05 -11.77 -14.35
C PHE A 426 -14.76 -13.29 -14.37
N GLY A 427 -14.17 -13.85 -13.31
CA GLY A 427 -13.90 -15.29 -13.19
C GLY A 427 -12.68 -15.78 -13.97
N VAL A 428 -11.84 -14.87 -14.46
CA VAL A 428 -10.60 -15.18 -15.19
C VAL A 428 -9.45 -15.19 -14.20
N ALA A 429 -8.93 -16.37 -13.86
CA ALA A 429 -7.85 -16.53 -12.89
C ALA A 429 -6.47 -16.26 -13.48
N GLU A 430 -5.55 -15.75 -12.64
CA GLU A 430 -4.13 -15.53 -12.92
C GLU A 430 -3.26 -16.55 -12.14
N PRO A 431 -2.82 -17.65 -12.75
CA PRO A 431 -2.03 -18.68 -12.08
C PRO A 431 -0.63 -18.21 -11.63
N ASN A 432 -0.13 -17.08 -12.16
CA ASN A 432 1.19 -16.56 -11.84
C ASN A 432 1.28 -15.93 -10.43
N ILE A 433 0.15 -15.47 -9.86
CA ILE A 433 0.14 -14.91 -8.49
C ILE A 433 0.46 -16.03 -7.51
N SER A 434 1.54 -15.85 -6.75
CA SER A 434 2.09 -16.87 -5.85
C SER A 434 1.11 -17.32 -4.76
N PRO A 435 1.28 -18.54 -4.21
CA PRO A 435 0.51 -19.00 -3.05
C PRO A 435 0.62 -18.06 -1.84
N TRP A 436 1.80 -17.47 -1.62
CA TRP A 436 2.03 -16.53 -0.52
C TRP A 436 1.23 -15.23 -0.68
N ARG A 437 1.29 -14.57 -1.85
CA ARG A 437 0.49 -13.35 -2.12
C ARG A 437 -1.01 -13.61 -2.05
N ARG A 438 -1.47 -14.76 -2.55
CA ARG A 438 -2.89 -15.16 -2.43
C ARG A 438 -3.33 -15.34 -0.97
N ALA A 439 -2.43 -15.70 -0.07
CA ALA A 439 -2.73 -15.92 1.34
C ALA A 439 -2.76 -14.63 2.19
N ILE A 440 -1.93 -13.63 1.88
CA ILE A 440 -1.78 -12.42 2.72
C ILE A 440 -2.31 -11.12 2.12
N CYS A 441 -2.35 -10.97 0.80
CA CYS A 441 -2.97 -9.82 0.15
C CYS A 441 -4.48 -10.05 0.03
N GLY A 442 -5.27 -8.97 0.07
CA GLY A 442 -6.68 -9.01 -0.28
C GLY A 442 -6.92 -8.98 -1.80
N ASP A 443 -8.15 -8.69 -2.20
CA ASP A 443 -8.58 -8.59 -3.60
C ASP A 443 -9.27 -7.26 -3.93
N LEU A 444 -8.94 -6.21 -3.17
CA LEU A 444 -9.53 -4.86 -3.17
C LEU A 444 -11.04 -4.79 -2.88
N THR A 445 -11.78 -5.90 -2.74
CA THR A 445 -13.25 -5.82 -2.60
C THR A 445 -13.71 -5.13 -1.30
N SER A 446 -12.93 -5.20 -0.23
CA SER A 446 -13.20 -4.50 1.04
C SER A 446 -13.12 -2.97 0.92
N ALA A 447 -12.41 -2.44 -0.09
CA ALA A 447 -12.37 -1.00 -0.39
C ALA A 447 -13.69 -0.45 -0.98
N PHE A 448 -14.67 -1.30 -1.26
CA PHE A 448 -15.97 -0.94 -1.82
C PHE A 448 -17.13 -1.25 -0.86
N ASP A 449 -18.18 -0.43 -0.91
CA ASP A 449 -19.49 -0.73 -0.36
C ASP A 449 -20.54 -0.87 -1.48
N PHE A 450 -20.71 -2.09 -1.98
CA PHE A 450 -21.75 -2.41 -2.96
C PHE A 450 -23.19 -2.23 -2.42
N GLY A 451 -23.36 -2.06 -1.09
CA GLY A 451 -24.63 -1.84 -0.38
C GLY A 451 -24.91 -0.40 0.07
N LEU A 452 -23.93 0.50 0.01
CA LEU A 452 -24.02 1.98 0.18
C LEU A 452 -25.22 2.51 -0.60
N ARG A 453 -25.84 3.66 -0.29
CA ARG A 453 -27.05 4.12 -1.04
C ARG A 453 -26.94 5.49 -1.71
N SER A 454 -26.34 6.47 -1.04
CA SER A 454 -25.94 7.76 -1.58
C SER A 454 -25.03 8.41 -0.56
N THR A 455 -24.05 9.19 -1.00
CA THR A 455 -23.22 10.05 -0.14
C THR A 455 -23.56 11.50 -0.38
N SER A 456 -23.52 12.32 0.67
CA SER A 456 -23.63 13.77 0.53
C SER A 456 -22.31 14.35 -0.02
N PRO A 457 -22.35 15.36 -0.91
CA PRO A 457 -21.16 16.09 -1.30
C PRO A 457 -20.57 16.87 -0.11
N VAL A 458 -19.30 17.22 -0.24
CA VAL A 458 -18.46 17.95 0.74
C VAL A 458 -17.77 19.07 -0.04
N ALA A 459 -17.56 20.25 0.54
CA ALA A 459 -16.87 21.33 -0.17
C ALA A 459 -15.39 20.98 -0.43
N LEU A 460 -14.87 21.39 -1.59
CA LEU A 460 -13.46 21.26 -1.98
C LEU A 460 -12.79 22.64 -2.00
N PRO A 461 -11.45 22.72 -1.82
CA PRO A 461 -10.70 23.95 -2.02
C PRO A 461 -10.65 24.34 -3.50
N ASP A 462 -10.25 25.59 -3.74
CA ASP A 462 -10.06 26.16 -5.07
C ASP A 462 -8.89 25.50 -5.82
N THR A 463 -8.93 25.49 -7.15
CA THR A 463 -8.05 24.65 -8.00
C THR A 463 -7.27 25.39 -9.09
N ASP A 464 -7.31 26.71 -9.08
CA ASP A 464 -6.78 27.60 -10.13
C ASP A 464 -5.25 27.51 -10.35
N GLY A 465 -4.50 26.90 -9.43
CA GLY A 465 -3.04 26.75 -9.52
C GLY A 465 -2.55 25.46 -10.20
N TYR A 466 -3.42 24.51 -10.57
CA TYR A 466 -2.97 23.16 -11.00
C TYR A 466 -2.75 22.98 -12.51
N GLU A 467 -3.07 23.97 -13.36
CA GLU A 467 -2.68 23.92 -14.77
C GLU A 467 -1.14 24.09 -14.88
N PRO A 468 -0.44 23.22 -15.63
CA PRO A 468 0.95 23.44 -16.03
C PRO A 468 1.21 24.88 -16.47
N PRO A 469 2.05 25.68 -15.78
CA PRO A 469 2.25 27.09 -16.11
C PRO A 469 2.93 27.27 -17.47
N ASP A 470 3.72 26.27 -17.87
CA ASP A 470 4.40 26.17 -19.16
C ASP A 470 4.59 24.69 -19.55
N SER A 471 5.17 24.49 -20.74
CA SER A 471 5.52 23.17 -21.26
C SER A 471 7.06 22.95 -21.28
N GLU A 472 7.79 23.54 -20.34
CA GLU A 472 9.25 23.46 -20.25
C GLU A 472 9.66 22.52 -19.09
N ARG A 473 10.85 21.92 -19.19
CA ARG A 473 11.43 21.15 -18.08
C ARG A 473 12.32 22.08 -17.27
N HIS A 474 12.12 22.09 -15.96
CA HIS A 474 12.89 22.92 -15.02
C HIS A 474 13.98 22.08 -14.32
N PRO A 475 15.00 22.71 -13.70
CA PRO A 475 16.03 21.98 -12.95
C PRO A 475 15.46 21.27 -11.71
N ASP A 476 15.97 20.08 -11.43
CA ASP A 476 15.48 19.26 -10.33
C ASP A 476 15.72 19.93 -8.94
N TYR A 477 14.68 19.96 -8.09
CA TYR A 477 14.74 20.41 -6.70
C TYR A 477 15.23 19.28 -5.80
N VAL A 478 16.35 19.49 -5.09
CA VAL A 478 16.89 18.51 -4.13
C VAL A 478 16.44 18.90 -2.71
N PRO A 479 15.59 18.10 -2.04
CA PRO A 479 15.18 18.36 -0.66
C PRO A 479 16.36 18.41 0.33
N VAL A 480 16.37 19.41 1.20
CA VAL A 480 17.38 19.57 2.25
C VAL A 480 16.71 19.42 3.63
N PRO A 481 17.17 18.48 4.49
CA PRO A 481 16.59 18.33 5.82
C PRO A 481 16.82 19.56 6.70
N PRO A 482 15.85 19.94 7.55
CA PRO A 482 16.02 21.03 8.50
C PRO A 482 17.13 20.73 9.51
N ALA A 483 17.76 21.79 10.04
CA ALA A 483 18.85 21.66 11.01
C ALA A 483 18.42 20.90 12.29
N ASN A 484 17.19 21.13 12.74
CA ASN A 484 16.58 20.51 13.92
C ASN A 484 15.29 19.78 13.50
N PRO A 485 15.37 18.52 13.03
CA PRO A 485 14.19 17.78 12.59
C PRO A 485 13.28 17.44 13.77
N VAL A 486 11.97 17.59 13.57
CA VAL A 486 10.90 17.12 14.47
C VAL A 486 9.96 16.24 13.66
N LEU A 487 9.30 15.27 14.30
CA LEU A 487 8.33 14.43 13.60
C LEU A 487 7.21 15.32 13.01
N PRO A 488 6.79 15.12 11.75
CA PRO A 488 5.75 15.94 11.14
C PRO A 488 4.43 15.85 11.89
N LYS A 489 3.57 16.86 11.71
CA LYS A 489 2.22 16.85 12.26
C LYS A 489 1.24 16.21 11.30
N GLN A 490 0.57 15.17 11.76
CA GLN A 490 -0.60 14.60 11.08
C GLN A 490 -1.84 15.45 11.36
N GLU A 491 -2.69 15.63 10.35
CA GLU A 491 -3.98 16.31 10.47
C GLU A 491 -4.84 15.70 11.58
N ALA A 492 -5.42 16.55 12.44
CA ALA A 492 -6.25 16.10 13.54
C ALA A 492 -7.58 15.51 13.05
N GLY A 493 -7.95 14.35 13.62
CA GLY A 493 -9.26 13.73 13.46
C GLY A 493 -9.20 12.28 12.98
N SER A 494 -10.35 11.61 13.06
CA SER A 494 -10.52 10.24 12.58
C SER A 494 -11.28 10.19 11.25
N ARG A 495 -11.07 9.11 10.50
CA ARG A 495 -11.75 8.80 9.23
C ARG A 495 -12.66 7.58 9.38
N PRO A 496 -13.79 7.44 8.66
CA PRO A 496 -14.52 6.17 8.57
C PRO A 496 -13.62 5.04 8.03
N SER A 497 -13.63 3.86 8.65
CA SER A 497 -12.84 2.71 8.16
C SER A 497 -13.71 1.62 7.53
N ARG A 498 -13.18 0.98 6.49
CA ARG A 498 -13.80 -0.19 5.85
C ARG A 498 -13.84 -1.37 6.83
N PRO A 499 -14.88 -2.23 6.81
CA PRO A 499 -14.87 -3.50 7.54
C PRO A 499 -13.85 -4.45 6.89
N LEU A 500 -12.99 -5.06 7.69
CA LEU A 500 -11.91 -5.94 7.20
C LEU A 500 -12.14 -7.41 7.59
N PRO A 501 -11.56 -8.39 6.88
CA PRO A 501 -11.73 -9.82 7.18
C PRO A 501 -10.88 -10.33 8.36
N TYR A 502 -10.14 -9.44 9.03
CA TYR A 502 -9.10 -9.80 10.00
C TYR A 502 -9.63 -10.24 11.38
N ALA A 503 -9.10 -11.35 11.88
CA ALA A 503 -9.19 -11.74 13.30
C ALA A 503 -7.84 -12.28 13.84
N PRO A 504 -6.72 -11.53 13.67
CA PRO A 504 -5.39 -12.01 13.98
C PRO A 504 -5.22 -12.36 15.45
N LEU A 505 -4.46 -13.43 15.69
CA LEU A 505 -4.16 -13.96 17.00
C LEU A 505 -2.68 -14.30 17.08
N VAL A 506 -2.04 -13.85 18.16
CA VAL A 506 -0.75 -14.38 18.61
C VAL A 506 -0.82 -14.57 20.12
N ASP A 507 -0.60 -15.81 20.57
CA ASP A 507 -0.50 -16.20 21.97
C ASP A 507 0.96 -16.53 22.31
N GLY A 508 1.34 -16.27 23.56
CA GLY A 508 2.66 -16.62 24.10
C GLY A 508 2.57 -17.67 25.20
N ALA A 509 3.57 -18.55 25.28
CA ALA A 509 3.67 -19.57 26.31
C ALA A 509 5.13 -19.77 26.76
N ALA A 510 5.42 -19.48 28.03
CA ALA A 510 6.69 -19.83 28.65
C ALA A 510 6.76 -21.34 28.99
N THR A 511 7.92 -21.94 28.79
CA THR A 511 8.28 -23.30 29.24
C THR A 511 9.49 -23.22 30.18
N PRO A 512 9.29 -22.84 31.46
CA PRO A 512 10.37 -22.52 32.41
C PRO A 512 11.41 -23.61 32.59
N SER A 513 10.99 -24.88 32.56
CA SER A 513 11.84 -26.06 32.70
C SER A 513 12.88 -26.22 31.59
N THR A 514 12.76 -25.49 30.48
CA THR A 514 13.68 -25.56 29.33
C THR A 514 14.23 -24.21 28.89
N GLY A 515 13.91 -23.12 29.59
CA GLY A 515 14.33 -21.76 29.21
C GLY A 515 13.82 -21.36 27.82
N ARG A 516 12.53 -21.60 27.54
CA ARG A 516 11.93 -21.40 26.21
C ARG A 516 10.65 -20.59 26.27
N PHE A 517 10.43 -19.78 25.25
CA PHE A 517 9.20 -19.03 25.05
C PHE A 517 8.67 -19.28 23.63
N THR A 518 7.44 -19.79 23.53
CA THR A 518 6.79 -20.15 22.27
C THR A 518 5.75 -19.09 21.91
N LEU A 519 5.71 -18.69 20.64
CA LEU A 519 4.61 -17.92 20.06
C LEU A 519 3.81 -18.79 19.09
N THR A 520 2.48 -18.69 19.14
CA THR A 520 1.55 -19.34 18.20
C THR A 520 0.79 -18.28 17.42
N PHE A 521 0.83 -18.33 16.08
CA PHE A 521 0.32 -17.29 15.18
C PHE A 521 -0.87 -17.78 14.34
N SER A 522 -1.84 -16.91 14.08
CA SER A 522 -2.94 -17.14 13.12
C SER A 522 -3.52 -15.81 12.60
N GLY A 523 -3.91 -15.76 11.32
CA GLY A 523 -4.67 -14.63 10.75
C GLY A 523 -6.16 -14.62 11.14
N GLY A 524 -6.67 -15.76 11.62
CA GLY A 524 -8.10 -16.04 11.82
C GLY A 524 -8.68 -16.90 10.69
N GLU A 525 -9.99 -17.15 10.73
CA GLU A 525 -10.68 -18.06 9.79
C GLU A 525 -10.87 -17.46 8.38
N ALA A 526 -10.93 -16.12 8.26
CA ALA A 526 -11.39 -15.46 7.02
C ALA A 526 -10.27 -14.81 6.19
N ALA A 527 -9.11 -14.54 6.78
CA ALA A 527 -7.95 -13.96 6.09
C ALA A 527 -6.65 -14.51 6.68
N GLY A 528 -5.63 -14.64 5.83
CA GLY A 528 -4.27 -14.87 6.29
C GLY A 528 -3.63 -13.60 6.83
N ALA A 529 -2.49 -13.75 7.48
CA ALA A 529 -1.68 -12.65 7.97
C ALA A 529 -0.19 -12.99 7.93
N CYS A 530 0.61 -11.99 7.55
CA CYS A 530 2.03 -11.96 7.82
C CYS A 530 2.28 -11.21 9.14
N PHE A 531 3.19 -11.74 9.96
CA PHE A 531 3.61 -11.16 11.22
C PHE A 531 5.11 -10.93 11.21
N SER A 532 5.57 -9.76 11.69
CA SER A 532 6.99 -9.47 11.92
C SER A 532 7.27 -9.47 13.41
N VAL A 533 8.31 -10.20 13.83
CA VAL A 533 8.74 -10.31 15.23
C VAL A 533 10.08 -9.61 15.40
N THR A 534 10.11 -8.58 16.24
CA THR A 534 11.33 -7.90 16.69
C THR A 534 11.61 -8.25 18.14
N SER A 535 12.84 -7.99 18.59
CA SER A 535 13.24 -8.22 19.98
C SER A 535 14.21 -7.14 20.45
N ALA A 536 14.00 -6.63 21.67
CA ALA A 536 14.89 -5.64 22.27
C ALA A 536 16.09 -6.27 23.01
N ASN A 537 16.09 -7.59 23.22
CA ASN A 537 17.13 -8.31 23.94
C ASN A 537 17.82 -9.41 23.10
N ARG A 538 17.65 -9.36 21.76
CA ARG A 538 18.29 -10.25 20.78
C ARG A 538 18.72 -9.48 19.54
N THR A 539 19.66 -10.05 18.78
CA THR A 539 20.26 -9.43 17.58
C THR A 539 20.17 -10.31 16.32
N ASP A 540 19.58 -11.50 16.43
CA ASP A 540 19.44 -12.49 15.36
C ASP A 540 18.10 -12.41 14.61
N GLY A 541 17.15 -11.60 15.11
CA GLY A 541 15.96 -11.20 14.37
C GLY A 541 16.21 -10.01 13.42
N PRO A 542 15.15 -9.47 12.77
CA PRO A 542 13.75 -9.87 12.94
C PRO A 542 13.38 -11.20 12.27
N TRP A 543 12.25 -11.77 12.67
CA TRP A 543 11.67 -12.99 12.09
C TRP A 543 10.32 -12.69 11.44
N THR A 544 9.95 -13.40 10.37
CA THR A 544 8.61 -13.28 9.75
C THR A 544 7.84 -14.59 9.70
N TYR A 545 6.53 -14.49 9.97
CA TYR A 545 5.64 -15.64 10.05
C TYR A 545 4.40 -15.42 9.21
N THR A 546 4.07 -16.37 8.33
CA THR A 546 2.86 -16.31 7.50
C THR A 546 1.91 -17.45 7.84
N ALA A 547 0.73 -17.10 8.37
CA ALA A 547 -0.37 -18.02 8.57
C ALA A 547 -1.49 -17.68 7.58
N GLU A 548 -1.82 -18.60 6.68
CA GLU A 548 -3.01 -18.44 5.82
C GLU A 548 -4.31 -18.61 6.62
N ALA A 549 -5.43 -18.22 6.02
CA ALA A 549 -6.76 -18.29 6.63
C ALA A 549 -7.06 -19.73 7.15
N GLY A 550 -7.57 -19.81 8.38
CA GLY A 550 -7.92 -21.06 9.06
C GLY A 550 -6.73 -21.91 9.53
N LYS A 551 -5.48 -21.49 9.32
CA LYS A 551 -4.29 -22.22 9.81
C LYS A 551 -3.58 -21.49 10.95
N GLN A 552 -2.68 -22.24 11.59
CA GLN A 552 -1.81 -21.77 12.65
C GLN A 552 -0.40 -22.33 12.46
N LEU A 553 0.59 -21.62 12.98
CA LEU A 553 1.97 -22.08 13.10
C LEU A 553 2.53 -21.65 14.46
N SER A 554 3.67 -22.20 14.87
CA SER A 554 4.34 -21.78 16.11
C SER A 554 5.85 -21.84 15.97
N ASP A 555 6.54 -20.97 16.71
CA ASP A 555 7.99 -20.95 16.81
C ASP A 555 8.43 -20.66 18.26
N THR A 556 9.68 -20.99 18.61
CA THR A 556 10.16 -21.04 20.00
C THR A 556 11.56 -20.47 20.18
N TRP A 557 11.64 -19.37 20.94
CA TRP A 557 12.89 -18.72 21.32
C TRP A 557 13.49 -19.38 22.56
N ASN A 558 14.76 -19.77 22.47
CA ASN A 558 15.57 -20.15 23.63
C ASN A 558 16.07 -18.89 24.34
N THR A 559 15.69 -18.71 25.61
CA THR A 559 16.00 -17.51 26.40
C THR A 559 17.44 -17.48 26.91
N ALA A 560 18.18 -18.59 26.83
CA ALA A 560 19.61 -18.60 27.12
C ALA A 560 20.40 -17.62 26.22
N TYR A 561 19.90 -17.33 25.02
CA TYR A 561 20.50 -16.35 24.10
C TYR A 561 20.15 -14.89 24.45
N SER A 562 19.28 -14.68 25.44
CA SER A 562 18.76 -13.38 25.86
C SER A 562 18.74 -13.23 27.39
N LYS A 563 19.78 -13.78 28.05
CA LYS A 563 20.02 -13.72 29.51
C LYS A 563 18.86 -14.25 30.35
N ASP A 564 18.30 -15.39 29.92
CA ASP A 564 17.18 -16.10 30.55
C ASP A 564 15.89 -15.28 30.66
N ALA A 565 15.70 -14.27 29.79
CA ALA A 565 14.48 -13.49 29.64
C ALA A 565 14.03 -13.46 28.16
N TYR A 566 12.77 -13.13 27.91
CA TYR A 566 12.25 -12.83 26.57
C TYR A 566 11.73 -11.38 26.55
N ASP A 567 11.97 -10.70 25.43
CA ASP A 567 11.38 -9.41 25.08
C ASP A 567 11.09 -9.43 23.58
N LEU A 568 9.87 -9.83 23.22
CA LEU A 568 9.42 -10.02 21.84
C LEU A 568 8.24 -9.10 21.55
N SER A 569 8.30 -8.37 20.43
CA SER A 569 7.18 -7.61 19.89
C SER A 569 6.78 -8.14 18.52
N VAL A 570 5.47 -8.33 18.32
CA VAL A 570 4.88 -8.93 17.12
C VAL A 570 3.95 -7.95 16.46
N PHE A 571 4.31 -7.49 15.27
CA PHE A 571 3.51 -6.59 14.44
C PHE A 571 2.71 -7.41 13.41
N GLY A 572 1.50 -6.96 13.10
CA GLY A 572 0.62 -7.58 12.09
C GLY A 572 -0.29 -6.56 11.42
N PRO A 573 -1.25 -7.01 10.59
CA PRO A 573 -2.13 -6.13 9.83
C PRO A 573 -3.08 -5.30 10.72
N ASN A 574 -3.65 -4.23 10.16
CA ASN A 574 -4.66 -3.37 10.81
C ASN A 574 -4.27 -2.92 12.24
N GLY A 575 -3.04 -2.43 12.39
CA GLY A 575 -2.51 -1.90 13.65
C GLY A 575 -2.28 -2.95 14.75
N PHE A 576 -2.32 -4.25 14.43
CA PHE A 576 -2.10 -5.33 15.39
C PHE A 576 -0.69 -5.29 15.99
N LEU A 577 -0.62 -5.29 17.32
CA LEU A 577 0.63 -5.43 18.08
C LEU A 577 0.44 -6.40 19.24
N ARG A 578 1.42 -7.26 19.48
CA ARG A 578 1.59 -7.98 20.75
C ARG A 578 2.98 -7.73 21.29
N THR A 579 3.12 -7.55 22.61
CA THR A 579 4.44 -7.53 23.27
C THR A 579 4.43 -8.49 24.43
N PHE A 580 5.45 -9.35 24.50
CA PHE A 580 5.66 -10.33 25.55
C PHE A 580 7.02 -10.06 26.21
N LYS A 581 7.01 -9.70 27.49
CA LYS A 581 8.23 -9.55 28.31
C LYS A 581 8.15 -10.36 29.59
N GLY A 582 9.27 -10.91 30.03
CA GLY A 582 9.39 -11.59 31.32
C GLY A 582 10.54 -12.62 31.37
N PRO A 583 10.69 -13.31 32.52
CA PRO A 583 11.70 -14.34 32.73
C PRO A 583 11.34 -15.63 31.98
N GLY A 584 12.32 -16.22 31.29
CA GLY A 584 12.19 -17.48 30.56
C GLY A 584 12.27 -18.74 31.41
N THR A 585 12.79 -18.62 32.65
CA THR A 585 13.09 -19.74 33.56
C THR A 585 12.21 -19.78 34.81
N ALA A 586 11.27 -18.85 34.97
CA ALA A 586 10.33 -18.81 36.10
C ALA A 586 8.89 -19.04 35.63
N ALA A 587 8.13 -19.84 36.39
CA ALA A 587 6.68 -19.97 36.20
C ALA A 587 5.96 -18.77 36.83
N GLY A 588 4.96 -18.21 36.13
CA GLY A 588 4.31 -16.97 36.53
C GLY A 588 2.90 -16.80 35.96
N PRO A 589 2.38 -15.57 35.94
CA PRO A 589 1.15 -15.25 35.23
C PRO A 589 1.30 -15.35 33.72
N GLU A 590 0.18 -15.55 33.02
CA GLU A 590 0.08 -15.46 31.56
C GLU A 590 -1.27 -14.83 31.19
N VAL A 591 -1.32 -14.13 30.05
CA VAL A 591 -2.52 -13.46 29.55
C VAL A 591 -2.72 -13.77 28.08
N THR A 592 -3.95 -14.12 27.71
CA THR A 592 -4.35 -14.32 26.32
C THR A 592 -5.49 -13.36 25.98
N ALA A 593 -5.54 -12.88 24.74
CA ALA A 593 -6.58 -11.98 24.25
C ALA A 593 -7.36 -12.64 23.10
N ARG A 594 -8.69 -12.48 23.10
CA ARG A 594 -9.57 -13.00 22.04
C ARG A 594 -10.52 -11.92 21.55
N HIS A 595 -10.65 -11.81 20.23
CA HIS A 595 -11.65 -10.96 19.58
C HIS A 595 -13.03 -11.61 19.69
N ASN A 596 -14.04 -10.82 19.99
CA ASN A 596 -15.44 -11.24 19.97
C ASN A 596 -16.20 -10.38 18.96
N ALA A 597 -16.19 -10.81 17.68
CA ALA A 597 -16.82 -10.10 16.57
C ALA A 597 -18.32 -9.80 16.83
N LYS A 598 -19.06 -10.72 17.47
CA LYS A 598 -20.49 -10.54 17.79
C LYS A 598 -20.77 -9.35 18.73
N SER A 599 -19.81 -8.96 19.57
CA SER A 599 -19.96 -7.86 20.52
C SER A 599 -19.05 -6.66 20.24
N GLY A 600 -18.07 -6.78 19.34
CA GLY A 600 -17.06 -5.76 19.07
C GLY A 600 -16.12 -5.52 20.25
N ARG A 601 -15.79 -6.58 21.01
CA ARG A 601 -15.00 -6.52 22.26
C ARG A 601 -13.81 -7.46 22.24
N VAL A 602 -12.85 -7.22 23.15
CA VAL A 602 -11.78 -8.16 23.48
C VAL A 602 -12.09 -8.83 24.82
N GLU A 603 -11.93 -10.15 24.89
CA GLU A 603 -11.87 -10.90 26.15
C GLU A 603 -10.41 -11.23 26.49
N LEU A 604 -10.00 -10.88 27.70
CA LEU A 604 -8.73 -11.28 28.29
C LEU A 604 -8.95 -12.48 29.21
N THR A 605 -8.21 -13.57 29.00
CA THR A 605 -8.07 -14.65 29.98
C THR A 605 -6.69 -14.54 30.64
N MET A 606 -6.71 -14.36 31.96
CA MET A 606 -5.53 -14.32 32.83
C MET A 606 -5.41 -15.64 33.60
N THR A 607 -4.22 -16.22 33.63
CA THR A 607 -3.89 -17.43 34.41
C THR A 607 -2.63 -17.21 35.24
N ASN A 608 -2.39 -18.05 36.24
CA ASN A 608 -1.19 -17.98 37.08
C ASN A 608 -0.66 -19.37 37.42
N ALA A 609 0.50 -19.73 36.84
CA ALA A 609 1.21 -20.98 37.09
C ALA A 609 2.35 -20.82 38.11
N GLY A 610 2.57 -19.62 38.66
CA GLY A 610 3.61 -19.33 39.66
C GLY A 610 3.27 -19.87 41.04
N GLY A 611 4.29 -19.91 41.92
CA GLY A 611 4.21 -20.48 43.28
C GLY A 611 3.41 -19.67 44.32
N GLY A 612 2.47 -18.82 43.90
CA GLY A 612 1.65 -18.01 44.80
C GLY A 612 0.72 -17.04 44.07
N ASP A 613 -0.26 -16.50 44.78
CA ASP A 613 -1.21 -15.52 44.25
C ASP A 613 -0.49 -14.25 43.73
N CYS A 614 -0.91 -13.74 42.57
CA CYS A 614 -0.45 -12.47 42.01
C CYS A 614 -1.63 -11.50 41.79
N ARG A 615 -1.29 -10.23 41.52
CA ARG A 615 -2.20 -9.23 40.96
C ARG A 615 -1.72 -8.81 39.59
N LEU A 616 -2.62 -8.82 38.63
CA LEU A 616 -2.40 -8.27 37.30
C LEU A 616 -3.13 -6.94 37.18
N THR A 617 -2.43 -5.89 36.78
CA THR A 617 -3.01 -4.57 36.55
C THR A 617 -3.08 -4.30 35.06
N ILE A 618 -4.28 -4.00 34.57
CA ILE A 618 -4.62 -3.74 33.18
C ILE A 618 -4.78 -2.23 32.99
N THR A 619 -4.13 -1.66 31.99
CA THR A 619 -4.27 -0.25 31.57
C THR A 619 -4.59 -0.20 30.08
N ASN A 620 -5.58 0.61 29.69
CA ASN A 620 -5.95 0.85 28.30
C ASN A 620 -5.43 2.22 27.84
N ALA A 621 -4.69 2.29 26.73
CA ALA A 621 -4.15 3.55 26.23
C ALA A 621 -5.23 4.53 25.72
N TYR A 622 -6.40 4.02 25.33
CA TYR A 622 -7.58 4.82 24.95
C TYR A 622 -8.32 5.43 26.16
N GLY A 623 -7.70 5.43 27.34
CA GLY A 623 -8.24 5.97 28.58
C GLY A 623 -9.07 4.99 29.40
N GLY A 624 -9.51 5.45 30.57
CA GLY A 624 -10.13 4.64 31.62
C GLY A 624 -9.28 4.64 32.89
N LYS A 625 -9.75 3.93 33.92
CA LYS A 625 -8.96 3.65 35.13
C LYS A 625 -8.23 2.33 34.93
N SER A 626 -7.01 2.22 35.44
CA SER A 626 -6.36 0.91 35.54
C SER A 626 -7.16 -0.01 36.46
N GLU A 627 -7.32 -1.28 36.06
CA GLU A 627 -8.07 -2.28 36.81
C GLU A 627 -7.13 -3.38 37.29
N THR A 628 -7.19 -3.75 38.58
CA THR A 628 -6.29 -4.75 39.19
C THR A 628 -7.04 -6.00 39.61
N TYR A 629 -6.66 -7.14 39.02
CA TYR A 629 -7.27 -8.45 39.23
C TYR A 629 -6.36 -9.37 40.02
N LYS A 630 -6.86 -9.96 41.12
CA LYS A 630 -6.14 -10.99 41.87
C LYS A 630 -6.31 -12.34 41.17
N VAL A 631 -5.21 -12.91 40.67
CA VAL A 631 -5.19 -14.26 40.07
C VAL A 631 -4.54 -15.22 41.06
N ARG A 632 -5.33 -16.15 41.60
CA ARG A 632 -4.82 -17.15 42.57
C ARG A 632 -3.81 -18.09 41.90
N MET A 633 -2.92 -18.69 42.69
CA MET A 633 -2.08 -19.81 42.21
C MET A 633 -2.96 -20.91 41.58
N GLY A 634 -2.62 -21.35 40.36
CA GLY A 634 -3.40 -22.30 39.57
C GLY A 634 -4.77 -21.76 39.09
N GLY A 635 -5.06 -20.49 39.34
CA GLY A 635 -6.34 -19.85 39.07
C GLY A 635 -6.44 -19.27 37.66
N ARG A 636 -7.69 -18.97 37.28
CA ARG A 636 -8.06 -18.28 36.04
C ARG A 636 -9.02 -17.15 36.35
N VAL A 637 -8.84 -16.01 35.69
CA VAL A 637 -9.77 -14.87 35.69
C VAL A 637 -10.04 -14.49 34.23
N ALA A 638 -11.30 -14.25 33.89
CA ALA A 638 -11.69 -13.70 32.59
C ALA A 638 -12.19 -12.26 32.78
N TYR A 639 -11.83 -11.36 31.87
CA TYR A 639 -12.26 -9.96 31.84
C TYR A 639 -12.64 -9.57 30.42
N VAL A 640 -13.79 -8.91 30.26
CA VAL A 640 -14.28 -8.44 28.96
C VAL A 640 -14.08 -6.93 28.90
N VAL A 641 -13.23 -6.49 27.96
CA VAL A 641 -12.92 -5.08 27.77
C VAL A 641 -14.01 -4.42 26.95
N ASP A 642 -14.54 -3.30 27.43
CA ASP A 642 -15.54 -2.52 26.70
C ASP A 642 -14.87 -1.51 25.77
N LEU A 643 -15.01 -1.71 24.46
CA LEU A 643 -14.35 -0.91 23.42
C LEU A 643 -15.29 0.11 22.76
N ARG A 644 -16.43 0.42 23.38
CA ARG A 644 -17.44 1.33 22.80
C ARG A 644 -16.96 2.78 22.70
N SER A 645 -16.14 3.23 23.66
CA SER A 645 -15.52 4.57 23.65
C SER A 645 -14.44 4.68 22.56
N SER A 646 -13.57 3.68 22.46
CA SER A 646 -12.47 3.58 21.49
C SER A 646 -12.89 3.02 20.11
N LYS A 647 -14.20 2.87 19.87
CA LYS A 647 -14.75 2.41 18.58
C LYS A 647 -14.14 1.08 18.09
N ARG A 648 -14.05 0.09 19.00
CA ARG A 648 -13.48 -1.26 18.80
C ARG A 648 -11.94 -1.32 18.71
N TRP A 649 -11.23 -0.20 18.83
CA TRP A 649 -9.78 -0.19 19.05
C TRP A 649 -9.45 -0.54 20.51
N TYR A 650 -8.31 -1.19 20.72
CA TYR A 650 -7.79 -1.56 22.04
C TYR A 650 -6.26 -1.46 22.04
N ASP A 651 -5.67 -1.04 23.16
CA ASP A 651 -4.23 -1.10 23.42
C ASP A 651 -4.05 -1.29 24.92
N LEU A 652 -3.85 -2.54 25.31
CA LEU A 652 -4.02 -3.05 26.66
C LEU A 652 -2.68 -3.52 27.18
N SER A 653 -2.10 -2.81 28.14
CA SER A 653 -0.91 -3.24 28.87
C SER A 653 -1.30 -3.93 30.17
N VAL A 654 -0.79 -5.14 30.39
CA VAL A 654 -0.97 -5.93 31.62
C VAL A 654 0.38 -6.18 32.29
N VAL A 655 0.50 -5.77 33.55
CA VAL A 655 1.71 -5.88 34.38
C VAL A 655 1.43 -6.65 35.69
N SER A 656 2.45 -7.19 36.34
CA SER A 656 2.34 -8.07 37.51
C SER A 656 2.88 -7.43 38.81
N ASP A 657 2.23 -7.69 39.95
CA ASP A 657 2.77 -7.32 41.29
C ASP A 657 3.88 -8.27 41.80
N LYS A 658 4.24 -9.31 41.01
CA LYS A 658 5.30 -10.28 41.33
C LYS A 658 6.58 -10.12 40.53
N ASP A 659 6.54 -9.35 39.45
CA ASP A 659 7.59 -9.28 38.45
C ASP A 659 7.43 -7.96 37.69
N ASP A 660 8.39 -7.05 37.89
CA ASP A 660 8.44 -5.74 37.25
C ASP A 660 8.90 -5.80 35.78
N THR A 661 9.41 -6.94 35.33
CA THR A 661 9.74 -7.22 33.92
C THR A 661 8.56 -7.80 33.15
N PHE A 662 7.51 -8.29 33.85
CA PHE A 662 6.35 -8.89 33.20
C PHE A 662 5.50 -7.83 32.48
N LEU A 663 5.43 -7.96 31.15
CA LEU A 663 4.49 -7.21 30.32
C LEU A 663 3.78 -8.14 29.35
N ARG A 664 2.47 -7.95 29.23
CA ARG A 664 1.67 -8.35 28.07
C ARG A 664 0.98 -7.13 27.49
N ARG A 665 1.38 -6.70 26.30
CA ARG A 665 0.69 -5.64 25.54
C ARG A 665 -0.13 -6.26 24.43
N PHE A 666 -1.39 -5.86 24.29
CA PHE A 666 -2.30 -6.29 23.23
C PHE A 666 -2.92 -5.07 22.57
N ALA A 667 -2.62 -4.80 21.30
CA ALA A 667 -3.26 -3.73 20.55
C ALA A 667 -3.81 -4.14 19.17
N GLY A 668 -4.73 -3.34 18.64
CA GLY A 668 -5.35 -3.46 17.32
C GLY A 668 -6.83 -3.07 17.33
N HIS A 669 -7.58 -3.49 16.30
CA HIS A 669 -9.03 -3.32 16.18
C HIS A 669 -9.76 -4.67 16.24
N VAL A 670 -11.04 -4.67 16.67
CA VAL A 670 -11.92 -5.86 16.61
C VAL A 670 -12.88 -5.70 15.43
N GLU A 671 -12.68 -6.51 14.39
CA GLU A 671 -13.60 -6.58 13.25
C GLU A 671 -14.92 -7.25 13.64
N ASN A 672 -16.00 -6.75 13.04
CA ASN A 672 -17.37 -7.27 13.23
C ASN A 672 -18.21 -7.26 11.93
N GLY A 673 -17.58 -7.06 10.77
CA GLY A 673 -18.27 -6.93 9.48
C GLY A 673 -19.05 -5.63 9.28
N THR A 674 -18.88 -4.63 10.16
CA THR A 674 -19.51 -3.31 10.00
C THR A 674 -18.45 -2.20 9.95
N PRO A 675 -18.68 -1.11 9.19
CA PRO A 675 -17.77 0.04 9.16
C PRO A 675 -17.33 0.52 10.55
N GLY A 676 -16.13 1.07 10.60
CA GLY A 676 -15.51 1.57 11.83
C GLY A 676 -15.06 3.02 11.71
N VAL A 677 -14.07 3.36 12.52
CA VAL A 677 -13.22 4.54 12.31
C VAL A 677 -11.75 4.12 12.37
N SER A 678 -10.88 4.93 11.78
CA SER A 678 -9.43 4.88 11.97
C SER A 678 -9.09 4.93 13.46
N ASP A 679 -7.90 4.44 13.82
CA ASP A 679 -7.44 4.40 15.20
C ASP A 679 -7.48 5.81 15.87
N PRO A 680 -8.23 6.01 16.97
CA PRO A 680 -8.31 7.29 17.68
C PRO A 680 -6.99 7.80 18.27
N ALA A 681 -5.97 6.95 18.35
CA ALA A 681 -4.63 7.31 18.81
C ALA A 681 -3.68 7.70 17.66
N ILE A 682 -4.17 7.77 16.41
CA ILE A 682 -3.47 8.40 15.30
C ILE A 682 -3.49 9.93 15.51
N ILE A 683 -2.49 10.41 16.25
CA ILE A 683 -2.27 11.82 16.56
C ILE A 683 -0.77 12.11 16.66
N THR A 684 -0.40 13.34 16.37
CA THR A 684 0.94 13.89 16.59
C THR A 684 0.84 15.03 17.63
N ALA A 685 1.86 15.19 18.47
CA ALA A 685 1.84 16.14 19.59
C ALA A 685 1.99 17.62 19.16
#